data_AF-A0A290Z2Z0-F1
#
_entry.id   AF-A0A290Z2Z0-F1
#
_cell.length_a   1.000
_cell.length_b   1.000
_cell.length_c   1.000
_cell.angle_alpha   90.00
_cell.angle_beta   90.00
_cell.angle_gamma   90.00
#
_symmetry.space_group_name_H-M   'P 1'
#
loop_
_entity.id
_entity.type
_entity.pdbx_description
1 polymer ?
#
loop_
_entity_poly.entity_id
_entity_poly.type
_entity_poly.pdbx_seq_one_letter_code
_entity_poly.pdbx_strand_id
1 'polypeptide(L)'
;MPLAVVVVTHRSADVVADCLRSVAVALESTPDSRIVVVDNASPDNTLDVVRATAPDATVVARPANDGFGAGVNAGFAAAPGCDVLVLNPDVRLAPDAIDLLKAALAVPGTGVAVPRLEGEDGHHQLSLRRAPTPLRALGEAVLGGERAGRTPALGELVVDPRAYRAAGTADWATGAAWLISSACRADTGLLEERYFLYSEETEYMLRAGDRGHAIRFEPRARAVHLGGEQSTSPWLWSMATTNRVRMARERSGRLTAAATWFAVLLNELLRLPRHPKHRRAVADLLRWRRWPARPATATPLTPATAKARTVAARTRPATAKARPTTTEPGWVCFSAQDWWYHNRAHSDFQLMRSMARRRKVLVVNSIGMRMPTRGNSTHVARRVLRKLKSVAKFLRRPEPNFYVMSPLPLPFYGSPTLRKVNAVLVRAQVRLVCALLRLDAPVVMVTIPTAWDVVAPMRRTSLVFNRSDRHSDFPEADREAIAALERELLRNSDHVVYVSHALMAEEAPLTGERAHFLDHGVDVDHFTARPQAQWPADVRAVPGPRVGFFGALDDFVVDFDLLERVAAELPDVSLLLIGDATHPMERFAKYPNVHWLGFKPYEVIPACGSAFDVAIMPWQDNDWIRHSNPIKLKEYLALGLPVVSTEFAELDAYRDRVRAAADHAAFVAAVREALEHGAPQPADQLRASVLPYSWLSRAGVLRELAEGARTTPHHPTAG
;
A
#
# COMPACT_ATOMS: atom_id res chain seq x y z
N MET A 1 7.16 51.95 10.49
CA MET A 1 5.80 52.02 9.92
C MET A 1 4.80 51.96 11.07
N PRO A 2 3.62 52.59 10.94
CA PRO A 2 2.57 52.52 11.96
C PRO A 2 2.05 51.08 12.10
N LEU A 3 1.63 50.71 13.31
CA LEU A 3 1.17 49.36 13.65
C LEU A 3 -0.33 49.37 13.99
N ALA A 4 -1.06 48.35 13.55
CA ALA A 4 -2.39 48.06 14.06
C ALA A 4 -2.44 46.64 14.62
N VAL A 5 -3.04 46.48 15.80
CA VAL A 5 -3.35 45.17 16.37
C VAL A 5 -4.81 44.88 16.08
N VAL A 6 -5.08 43.85 15.28
CA VAL A 6 -6.43 43.43 14.88
C VAL A 6 -6.82 42.19 15.69
N VAL A 7 -7.82 42.33 16.55
CA VAL A 7 -8.40 41.23 17.33
C VAL A 7 -9.77 40.91 16.78
N VAL A 8 -9.98 39.68 16.28
CA VAL A 8 -11.28 39.23 15.76
C VAL A 8 -12.03 38.46 16.85
N THR A 9 -13.23 38.92 17.21
CA THR A 9 -14.03 38.34 18.28
C THR A 9 -15.32 37.70 17.77
N HIS A 10 -15.72 36.59 18.40
CA HIS A 10 -17.06 36.02 18.30
C HIS A 10 -17.30 35.17 19.54
N ARG A 11 -18.22 35.57 20.43
CA ARG A 11 -18.44 34.90 21.73
C ARG A 11 -17.16 34.82 22.57
N SER A 12 -16.52 35.95 22.79
CA SER A 12 -15.18 36.02 23.37
C SER A 12 -15.13 36.77 24.70
N ALA A 13 -16.30 37.00 25.34
CA ALA A 13 -16.42 37.79 26.55
C ALA A 13 -15.46 37.34 27.68
N ASP A 14 -15.32 36.02 27.84
CA ASP A 14 -14.52 35.41 28.92
C ASP A 14 -13.00 35.59 28.74
N VAL A 15 -12.53 35.84 27.50
CA VAL A 15 -11.10 35.84 27.18
C VAL A 15 -10.60 37.17 26.62
N VAL A 16 -11.45 38.01 26.04
CA VAL A 16 -10.99 39.20 25.31
C VAL A 16 -10.37 40.26 26.22
N ALA A 17 -10.82 40.36 27.48
CA ALA A 17 -10.34 41.39 28.41
C ALA A 17 -8.84 41.26 28.70
N ASP A 18 -8.38 40.07 29.05
CA ASP A 18 -6.95 39.83 29.31
C ASP A 18 -6.11 39.92 28.03
N CYS A 19 -6.69 39.61 26.85
CA CYS A 19 -6.02 39.83 25.57
C CYS A 19 -5.69 41.30 25.40
N LEU A 20 -6.71 42.16 25.50
CA LEU A 20 -6.58 43.60 25.33
C LEU A 20 -5.65 44.22 26.37
N ARG A 21 -5.70 43.77 27.63
CA ARG A 21 -4.73 44.19 28.65
C ARG A 21 -3.29 43.84 28.28
N SER A 22 -3.04 42.61 27.83
CA SER A 22 -1.68 42.21 27.41
C SER A 22 -1.20 42.97 26.17
N VAL A 23 -2.11 43.29 25.25
CA VAL A 23 -1.82 44.10 24.07
C VAL A 23 -1.47 45.53 24.47
N ALA A 24 -2.23 46.14 25.39
CA ALA A 24 -1.95 47.51 25.86
C ALA A 24 -0.54 47.61 26.46
N VAL A 25 -0.16 46.65 27.32
CA VAL A 25 1.19 46.58 27.89
C VAL A 25 2.26 46.39 26.80
N ALA A 26 2.03 45.48 25.84
CA ALA A 26 2.98 45.24 24.75
C ALA A 26 3.10 46.40 23.74
N LEU A 27 2.20 47.40 23.80
CA LEU A 27 2.21 48.58 22.94
C LEU A 27 2.86 49.81 23.59
N GLU A 28 3.23 49.77 24.87
CA GLU A 28 3.83 50.91 25.60
C GLU A 28 5.05 51.50 24.89
N SER A 29 5.84 50.66 24.21
CA SER A 29 7.03 51.05 23.43
C SER A 29 6.73 51.44 21.98
N THR A 30 5.48 51.34 21.52
CA THR A 30 5.04 51.67 20.15
C THR A 30 3.88 52.67 20.18
N PRO A 31 4.14 53.97 20.37
CA PRO A 31 3.10 55.00 20.54
C PRO A 31 2.25 55.24 19.28
N ASP A 32 2.80 55.01 18.08
CA ASP A 32 2.06 55.13 16.80
C ASP A 32 1.22 53.89 16.46
N SER A 33 0.70 53.21 17.48
CA SER A 33 -0.10 51.99 17.34
C SER A 33 -1.58 52.25 17.59
N ARG A 34 -2.42 51.37 17.06
CA ARG A 34 -3.86 51.36 17.37
C ARG A 34 -4.37 49.95 17.56
N ILE A 35 -5.39 49.81 18.40
CA ILE A 35 -6.11 48.55 18.59
C ILE A 35 -7.40 48.62 17.77
N VAL A 36 -7.61 47.60 16.93
CA VAL A 36 -8.83 47.40 16.15
C VAL A 36 -9.47 46.10 16.62
N VAL A 37 -10.68 46.18 17.17
CA VAL A 37 -11.46 45.00 17.54
C VAL A 37 -12.57 44.80 16.53
N VAL A 38 -12.54 43.68 15.83
CA VAL A 38 -13.56 43.32 14.84
C VAL A 38 -14.47 42.27 15.44
N ASP A 39 -15.71 42.65 15.72
CA ASP A 39 -16.70 41.73 16.28
C ASP A 39 -17.55 41.11 15.17
N ASN A 40 -17.43 39.79 15.00
CA ASN A 40 -18.19 39.00 14.05
C ASN A 40 -19.59 38.66 14.60
N ALA A 41 -20.38 39.67 14.96
CA ALA A 41 -21.73 39.52 15.50
C ALA A 41 -21.82 38.60 16.73
N SER A 42 -21.10 38.95 17.81
CA SER A 42 -21.18 38.25 19.09
C SER A 42 -22.58 38.38 19.71
N PRO A 43 -23.21 37.28 20.13
CA PRO A 43 -24.51 37.29 20.80
C PRO A 43 -24.42 37.52 22.32
N ASP A 44 -23.22 37.52 22.88
CA ASP A 44 -22.95 37.73 24.31
C ASP A 44 -22.47 39.18 24.58
N ASN A 45 -22.03 39.46 25.80
CA ASN A 45 -21.54 40.77 26.22
C ASN A 45 -20.10 41.08 25.76
N THR A 46 -19.56 40.40 24.74
CA THR A 46 -18.18 40.60 24.23
C THR A 46 -17.88 42.08 23.97
N LEU A 47 -18.78 42.79 23.27
CA LEU A 47 -18.58 44.21 22.92
C LEU A 47 -18.55 45.12 24.15
N ASP A 48 -19.32 44.81 25.19
CA ASP A 48 -19.33 45.60 26.42
C ASP A 48 -18.02 45.42 27.19
N VAL A 49 -17.50 44.19 27.24
CA VAL A 49 -16.18 43.89 27.82
C VAL A 49 -15.07 44.62 27.06
N VAL A 50 -15.15 44.66 25.72
CA VAL A 50 -14.18 45.39 24.87
C VAL A 50 -14.21 46.88 25.20
N ARG A 51 -15.39 47.52 25.20
CA ARG A 51 -15.54 48.96 25.49
C ARG A 51 -15.06 49.32 26.89
N ALA A 52 -15.26 48.45 27.87
CA ALA A 52 -14.80 48.67 29.24
C ALA A 52 -13.27 48.51 29.38
N THR A 53 -12.66 47.57 28.65
CA THR A 53 -11.24 47.23 28.81
C THR A 53 -10.31 48.07 27.93
N ALA A 54 -10.76 48.43 26.73
CA ALA A 54 -9.99 49.22 25.77
C ALA A 54 -10.89 50.30 25.14
N PRO A 55 -11.24 51.36 25.89
CA PRO A 55 -12.16 52.41 25.42
C PRO A 55 -11.65 53.15 24.18
N ASP A 56 -10.34 53.22 23.99
CA ASP A 56 -9.70 53.88 22.84
C ASP A 56 -9.58 52.97 21.60
N ALA A 57 -9.99 51.70 21.70
CA ALA A 57 -9.94 50.79 20.56
C ALA A 57 -11.01 51.15 19.51
N THR A 58 -10.62 51.06 18.24
CA THR A 58 -11.58 51.13 17.13
C THR A 58 -12.36 49.83 17.05
N VAL A 59 -13.67 49.90 17.30
CA VAL A 59 -14.57 48.75 17.23
C VAL A 59 -15.27 48.69 15.88
N VAL A 60 -15.10 47.58 15.16
CA VAL A 60 -15.81 47.27 13.92
C VAL A 60 -16.83 46.17 14.20
N ALA A 61 -18.08 46.57 14.46
CA ALA A 61 -19.18 45.64 14.68
C ALA A 61 -19.76 45.17 13.34
N ARG A 62 -19.63 43.87 13.05
CA ARG A 62 -20.15 43.29 11.81
C ARG A 62 -21.59 42.81 11.96
N PRO A 63 -22.39 42.85 10.88
CA PRO A 63 -23.80 42.46 10.94
C PRO A 63 -24.02 40.94 11.03
N ALA A 64 -23.01 40.14 10.70
CA ALA A 64 -23.06 38.69 10.73
C ALA A 64 -21.69 38.08 11.00
N ASN A 65 -21.68 36.84 11.50
CA ASN A 65 -20.47 36.02 11.55
C ASN A 65 -20.25 35.37 10.18
N ASP A 66 -19.43 36.01 9.34
CA ASP A 66 -19.04 35.47 8.02
C ASP A 66 -17.70 34.72 8.05
N GLY A 67 -17.17 34.43 9.25
CA GLY A 67 -15.92 33.70 9.43
C GLY A 67 -14.70 34.57 9.78
N PHE A 68 -13.61 33.91 10.16
CA PHE A 68 -12.40 34.57 10.68
C PHE A 68 -11.72 35.42 9.61
N GLY A 69 -11.52 34.89 8.39
CA GLY A 69 -10.89 35.63 7.29
C GLY A 69 -11.62 36.94 6.94
N ALA A 70 -12.95 36.94 6.97
CA ALA A 70 -13.75 38.15 6.74
C ALA A 70 -13.60 39.16 7.88
N GLY A 71 -13.45 38.70 9.13
CA GLY A 71 -13.13 39.56 10.27
C GLY A 71 -11.75 40.22 10.12
N VAL A 72 -10.73 39.44 9.75
CA VAL A 72 -9.38 39.95 9.49
C VAL A 72 -9.38 40.98 8.35
N ASN A 73 -10.10 40.71 7.25
CA ASN A 73 -10.22 41.64 6.13
C ASN A 73 -10.89 42.97 6.53
N ALA A 74 -11.93 42.93 7.38
CA ALA A 74 -12.52 44.15 7.93
C ALA A 74 -11.53 44.92 8.83
N GLY A 75 -10.70 44.21 9.59
CA GLY A 75 -9.60 44.81 10.35
C GLY A 75 -8.54 45.45 9.44
N PHE A 76 -8.18 44.82 8.32
CA PHE A 76 -7.28 45.40 7.33
C PHE A 76 -7.81 46.69 6.72
N ALA A 77 -9.12 46.78 6.50
CA ALA A 77 -9.78 47.99 5.99
C ALA A 77 -9.77 49.14 7.02
N ALA A 78 -9.88 48.82 8.32
CA ALA A 78 -9.80 49.78 9.41
C ALA A 78 -8.35 50.19 9.76
N ALA A 79 -7.35 49.51 9.21
CA ALA A 79 -5.92 49.77 9.42
C ALA A 79 -5.15 50.06 8.10
N PRO A 80 -5.55 51.09 7.33
CA PRO A 80 -4.85 51.45 6.10
C PRO A 80 -3.41 51.89 6.40
N GLY A 81 -2.45 51.49 5.55
CA GLY A 81 -1.05 51.89 5.65
C GLY A 81 -0.27 51.35 6.86
N CYS A 82 -0.90 50.53 7.70
CA CYS A 82 -0.24 49.92 8.87
C CYS A 82 0.29 48.52 8.57
N ASP A 83 1.38 48.15 9.24
CA ASP A 83 1.68 46.75 9.52
C ASP A 83 0.59 46.22 10.48
N VAL A 84 0.17 44.96 10.31
CA VAL A 84 -1.00 44.43 11.05
C VAL A 84 -0.61 43.19 11.82
N LEU A 85 -0.73 43.26 13.15
CA LEU A 85 -0.67 42.10 14.04
C LEU A 85 -2.07 41.52 14.20
N VAL A 86 -2.32 40.37 13.59
CA VAL A 86 -3.59 39.64 13.77
C VAL A 86 -3.47 38.75 15.01
N LEU A 87 -4.45 38.85 15.91
CA LEU A 87 -4.51 38.09 17.15
C LEU A 87 -5.88 37.44 17.36
N ASN A 88 -5.86 36.19 17.82
CA ASN A 88 -7.02 35.58 18.44
C ASN A 88 -7.28 36.20 19.82
N PRO A 89 -8.55 36.26 20.27
CA PRO A 89 -8.93 36.90 21.53
C PRO A 89 -8.53 36.12 22.79
N ASP A 90 -8.06 34.88 22.63
CA ASP A 90 -7.54 34.02 23.69
C ASP A 90 -5.99 34.02 23.75
N VAL A 91 -5.35 34.99 23.10
CA VAL A 91 -3.90 35.18 23.17
C VAL A 91 -3.53 36.20 24.23
N ARG A 92 -2.42 35.97 24.95
CA ARG A 92 -1.76 36.93 25.84
C ARG A 92 -0.33 37.15 25.37
N LEU A 93 0.01 38.40 25.06
CA LEU A 93 1.36 38.76 24.61
C LEU A 93 2.29 39.00 25.81
N ALA A 94 3.55 38.60 25.67
CA ALA A 94 4.59 39.11 26.55
C ALA A 94 4.84 40.61 26.27
N PRO A 95 5.28 41.41 27.26
CA PRO A 95 5.48 42.86 27.10
C PRO A 95 6.41 43.25 25.93
N ASP A 96 7.42 42.43 25.63
CA ASP A 96 8.40 42.65 24.57
C ASP A 96 8.02 42.02 23.21
N ALA A 97 6.88 41.32 23.14
CA ALA A 97 6.54 40.48 21.98
C ALA A 97 6.38 41.31 20.69
N ILE A 98 5.73 42.48 20.76
CA ILE A 98 5.47 43.31 19.58
C ILE A 98 6.77 43.89 19.02
N ASP A 99 7.68 44.37 19.86
CA ASP A 99 8.97 44.90 19.43
C ASP A 99 9.83 43.83 18.77
N LEU A 100 9.86 42.63 19.35
CA LEU A 100 10.58 41.49 18.80
C LEU A 100 9.99 41.04 17.45
N LEU A 101 8.66 41.03 17.31
CA LEU A 101 8.00 40.73 16.04
C LEU A 101 8.29 41.81 14.98
N LYS A 102 8.28 43.09 15.34
CA LYS A 102 8.65 44.19 14.44
C LYS A 102 10.11 44.08 14.00
N ALA A 103 11.02 43.75 14.91
CA ALA A 103 12.42 43.51 14.59
C ALA A 103 12.59 42.33 13.62
N ALA A 104 11.83 41.24 13.82
CA ALA A 104 11.81 40.11 12.91
C ALA A 104 11.22 40.48 11.53
N LEU A 105 10.17 41.30 11.49
CA LEU A 105 9.55 41.80 10.26
C LEU A 105 10.50 42.71 9.45
N ALA A 106 11.36 43.46 10.13
CA ALA A 106 12.34 44.34 9.50
C ALA A 106 13.49 43.58 8.80
N VAL A 107 13.64 42.26 9.03
CA VAL A 107 14.62 41.45 8.31
C VAL A 107 14.23 41.37 6.83
N PRO A 108 15.12 41.72 5.89
CA PRO A 108 14.81 41.76 4.46
C PRO A 108 14.15 40.48 3.93
N GLY A 109 13.11 40.64 3.12
CA GLY A 109 12.32 39.54 2.55
C GLY A 109 11.28 38.93 3.50
N THR A 110 11.17 39.41 4.75
CA THR A 110 10.13 38.94 5.68
C THR A 110 8.80 39.63 5.39
N GLY A 111 7.74 38.87 5.12
CA GLY A 111 6.39 39.43 4.99
C GLY A 111 5.50 39.12 6.18
N VAL A 112 5.76 38.03 6.90
CA VAL A 112 5.03 37.64 8.10
C VAL A 112 6.02 37.27 9.21
N ALA A 113 5.83 37.81 10.41
CA ALA A 113 6.56 37.42 11.62
C ALA A 113 5.60 36.75 12.61
N VAL A 114 6.01 35.61 13.20
CA VAL A 114 5.20 34.83 14.14
C VAL A 114 5.96 34.54 15.44
N PRO A 115 5.29 34.58 16.61
CA PRO A 115 5.92 34.37 17.90
C PRO A 115 6.02 32.89 18.26
N ARG A 116 6.75 32.62 19.34
CA ARG A 116 6.67 31.38 20.10
C ARG A 116 5.34 31.31 20.85
N LEU A 117 4.55 30.28 20.55
CA LEU A 117 3.30 29.97 21.25
C LEU A 117 3.54 29.04 22.44
N GLU A 118 2.86 29.34 23.54
CA GLU A 118 2.92 28.60 24.80
C GLU A 118 1.49 28.32 25.33
N GLY A 119 1.27 27.19 26.00
CA GLY A 119 0.05 26.95 26.77
C GLY A 119 0.07 27.66 28.12
N GLU A 120 -1.06 27.64 28.84
CA GLU A 120 -1.16 28.22 30.20
C GLU A 120 -0.18 27.59 31.20
N ASP A 121 0.12 26.32 31.02
CA ASP A 121 1.09 25.54 31.79
C ASP A 121 2.56 25.84 31.39
N GLY A 122 2.78 26.77 30.46
CA GLY A 122 4.09 27.11 29.93
C GLY A 122 4.65 26.10 28.93
N HIS A 123 3.90 25.06 28.54
CA HIS A 123 4.37 24.12 27.53
C HIS A 123 4.43 24.80 26.17
N HIS A 124 5.46 24.47 25.39
CA HIS A 124 5.62 25.04 24.06
C HIS A 124 4.65 24.38 23.05
N GLN A 125 3.86 25.19 22.35
CA GLN A 125 2.97 24.71 21.29
C GLN A 125 3.70 24.62 19.95
N LEU A 126 3.59 23.47 19.29
CA LEU A 126 4.15 23.26 17.96
C LEU A 126 3.32 24.02 16.92
N SER A 127 3.72 25.27 16.63
CA SER A 127 3.01 26.20 15.74
C SER A 127 3.51 26.19 14.29
N LEU A 128 4.74 25.70 14.03
CA LEU A 128 5.35 25.74 12.70
C LEU A 128 4.95 24.55 11.83
N ARG A 129 4.79 24.81 10.54
CA ARG A 129 4.29 23.84 9.56
C ARG A 129 5.06 23.93 8.25
N ARG A 130 5.09 22.80 7.55
CA ARG A 130 5.59 22.67 6.16
C ARG A 130 4.42 22.80 5.19
N ALA A 131 4.72 23.01 3.91
CA ALA A 131 3.70 23.09 2.88
C ALA A 131 2.91 21.77 2.81
N PRO A 132 1.57 21.81 2.75
CA PRO A 132 0.76 20.60 2.63
C PRO A 132 1.09 19.82 1.35
N THR A 133 1.28 18.50 1.46
CA THR A 133 1.39 17.60 0.30
C THR A 133 0.59 16.31 0.54
N PRO A 134 0.16 15.60 -0.52
CA PRO A 134 -0.51 14.31 -0.35
C PRO A 134 0.34 13.29 0.41
N LEU A 135 1.67 13.32 0.23
CA LEU A 135 2.59 12.42 0.93
C LEU A 135 2.65 12.74 2.42
N ARG A 136 2.68 14.03 2.80
CA ARG A 136 2.64 14.46 4.20
C ARG A 136 1.29 14.09 4.84
N ALA A 137 0.19 14.35 4.16
CA ALA A 137 -1.14 13.95 4.63
C ALA A 137 -1.23 12.42 4.84
N LEU A 138 -0.65 11.62 3.94
CA LEU A 138 -0.62 10.17 4.05
C LEU A 138 0.25 9.68 5.21
N GLY A 139 1.42 10.30 5.41
CA GLY A 139 2.29 10.00 6.54
C GLY A 139 1.61 10.29 7.88
N GLU A 140 0.93 11.44 8.01
CA GLU A 140 0.13 11.80 9.18
C GLU A 140 -1.03 10.83 9.42
N ALA A 141 -1.68 10.36 8.35
CA ALA A 141 -2.76 9.37 8.43
C ALA A 141 -2.29 8.07 9.08
N VAL A 142 -1.15 7.55 8.62
CA VAL A 142 -0.61 6.22 9.01
C VAL A 142 0.16 6.28 10.33
N LEU A 143 1.00 7.28 10.54
CA LEU A 143 1.93 7.35 11.68
C LEU A 143 1.41 8.22 12.83
N GLY A 144 0.48 9.14 12.55
CA GLY A 144 0.13 10.25 13.44
C GLY A 144 1.02 11.48 13.23
N GLY A 145 0.48 12.67 13.50
CA GLY A 145 1.11 13.96 13.18
C GLY A 145 2.52 14.13 13.72
N GLU A 146 2.73 13.84 15.01
CA GLU A 146 4.05 13.99 15.64
C GLU A 146 5.09 13.00 15.10
N ARG A 147 4.72 11.73 14.95
CA ARG A 147 5.65 10.70 14.44
C ARG A 147 6.00 10.95 12.98
N ALA A 148 5.01 11.32 12.18
CA ALA A 148 5.20 11.70 10.78
C ALA A 148 6.11 12.94 10.66
N GLY A 149 5.92 13.94 11.53
CA GLY A 149 6.67 15.19 11.56
C GLY A 149 8.18 15.05 11.77
N ARG A 150 8.63 13.92 12.34
CA ARG A 150 10.06 13.58 12.49
C ARG A 150 10.77 13.40 11.15
N THR A 151 10.02 13.06 10.10
CA THR A 151 10.52 12.93 8.74
C THR A 151 9.90 14.03 7.88
N PRO A 152 10.67 15.08 7.46
CA PRO A 152 10.11 16.24 6.75
C PRO A 152 9.30 15.96 5.49
N ALA A 153 9.55 14.83 4.82
CA ALA A 153 8.79 14.38 3.66
C ALA A 153 7.42 13.76 3.99
N LEU A 154 7.22 13.31 5.24
CA LEU A 154 6.06 12.54 5.68
C LEU A 154 5.12 13.29 6.62
N GLY A 155 5.53 14.40 7.23
CA GLY A 155 4.68 15.19 8.12
C GLY A 155 4.73 16.68 7.83
N GLU A 156 3.58 17.33 7.99
CA GLU A 156 3.44 18.77 7.88
C GLU A 156 3.92 19.47 9.15
N LEU A 157 3.64 18.87 10.31
CA LEU A 157 4.07 19.35 11.62
C LEU A 157 5.60 19.39 11.75
N VAL A 158 6.15 20.54 12.13
CA VAL A 158 7.55 20.66 12.53
C VAL A 158 7.68 20.31 14.00
N VAL A 159 8.34 19.18 14.28
CA VAL A 159 8.50 18.61 15.65
C VAL A 159 9.93 18.68 16.17
N ASP A 160 10.90 19.09 15.34
CA ASP A 160 12.30 19.18 15.78
C ASP A 160 12.45 20.36 16.76
N PRO A 161 12.81 20.12 18.04
CA PRO A 161 12.99 21.19 19.01
C PRO A 161 14.03 22.23 18.57
N ARG A 162 14.99 21.87 17.72
CA ARG A 162 16.00 22.79 17.20
C ARG A 162 15.39 23.91 16.37
N ALA A 163 14.30 23.63 15.63
CA ALA A 163 13.59 24.61 14.81
C ALA A 163 12.94 25.72 15.65
N TYR A 164 12.76 25.50 16.95
CA TYR A 164 12.13 26.45 17.87
C TYR A 164 13.11 27.16 18.82
N ARG A 165 14.42 26.89 18.70
CA ARG A 165 15.45 27.51 19.55
C ARG A 165 16.04 28.79 18.96
N ALA A 166 16.00 28.94 17.64
CA ALA A 166 16.58 30.06 16.92
C ALA A 166 15.56 30.64 15.94
N ALA A 167 15.73 31.92 15.61
CA ALA A 167 14.94 32.56 14.57
C ALA A 167 15.15 31.83 13.23
N GLY A 168 14.07 31.63 12.49
CA GLY A 168 14.08 30.82 11.27
C GLY A 168 12.86 31.07 10.42
N THR A 169 12.73 30.33 9.33
CA THR A 169 11.57 30.40 8.44
C THR A 169 10.79 29.09 8.43
N ALA A 170 9.49 29.20 8.18
CA ALA A 170 8.60 28.07 7.94
C ALA A 170 7.78 28.32 6.66
N ASP A 171 7.14 27.27 6.15
CA ASP A 171 6.24 27.44 4.99
C ASP A 171 4.95 28.15 5.42
N TRP A 172 4.46 27.84 6.64
CA TRP A 172 3.38 28.55 7.31
C TRP A 172 3.38 28.27 8.83
N ALA A 173 2.59 29.01 9.59
CA ALA A 173 2.41 28.82 11.03
C ALA A 173 0.93 28.96 11.44
N THR A 174 0.55 28.37 12.58
CA THR A 174 -0.82 28.46 13.10
C THR A 174 -1.25 29.91 13.35
N GLY A 175 -2.47 30.28 12.94
CA GLY A 175 -2.94 31.67 12.87
C GLY A 175 -3.31 32.38 14.18
N ALA A 176 -2.77 31.95 15.32
CA ALA A 176 -3.12 32.53 16.63
C ALA A 176 -2.58 33.96 16.81
N ALA A 177 -1.33 34.20 16.37
CA ALA A 177 -0.67 35.50 16.46
C ALA A 177 0.33 35.65 15.31
N TRP A 178 0.17 36.68 14.48
CA TRP A 178 1.00 36.86 13.29
C TRP A 178 1.01 38.31 12.80
N LEU A 179 2.21 38.89 12.70
CA LEU A 179 2.45 40.26 12.24
C LEU A 179 2.75 40.26 10.75
N ILE A 180 1.95 40.99 9.98
CA ILE A 180 2.02 41.06 8.51
C ILE A 180 2.50 42.45 8.11
N SER A 181 3.50 42.53 7.24
CA SER A 181 3.94 43.83 6.72
C SER A 181 2.91 44.41 5.75
N SER A 182 2.78 45.74 5.78
CA SER A 182 1.95 46.48 4.83
C SER A 182 2.30 46.18 3.37
N ALA A 183 3.59 45.99 3.07
CA ALA A 183 4.09 45.59 1.75
C ALA A 183 3.63 44.18 1.36
N CYS A 184 3.79 43.19 2.25
CA CYS A 184 3.31 41.82 2.01
C CYS A 184 1.80 41.78 1.79
N ARG A 185 1.05 42.55 2.57
CA ARG A 185 -0.41 42.66 2.44
C ARG A 185 -0.84 43.30 1.12
N ALA A 186 -0.16 44.37 0.69
CA ALA A 186 -0.44 45.02 -0.59
C ALA A 186 -0.19 44.08 -1.78
N ASP A 187 0.84 43.24 -1.70
CA ASP A 187 1.21 42.28 -2.77
C ASP A 187 0.37 40.99 -2.74
N THR A 188 0.06 40.47 -1.54
CA THR A 188 -0.66 39.20 -1.36
C THR A 188 -2.18 39.35 -1.43
N GLY A 189 -2.72 40.53 -1.13
CA GLY A 189 -4.15 40.81 -1.13
C GLY A 189 -4.87 40.41 0.16
N LEU A 190 -6.16 40.11 0.08
CA LEU A 190 -7.03 39.76 1.21
C LEU A 190 -7.03 38.26 1.54
N LEU A 191 -7.43 37.90 2.77
CA LEU A 191 -7.67 36.50 3.11
C LEU A 191 -8.87 35.96 2.32
N GLU A 192 -8.81 34.67 1.98
CA GLU A 192 -9.87 34.01 1.23
C GLU A 192 -11.08 33.69 2.12
N GLU A 193 -12.11 34.54 2.04
CA GLU A 193 -13.34 34.45 2.85
C GLU A 193 -14.18 33.20 2.56
N ARG A 194 -13.89 32.48 1.47
CA ARG A 194 -14.51 31.18 1.21
C ARG A 194 -14.14 30.12 2.26
N TYR A 195 -13.04 30.31 2.99
CA TYR A 195 -12.74 29.56 4.22
C TYR A 195 -13.36 30.31 5.40
N PHE A 196 -14.51 29.81 5.87
CA PHE A 196 -15.18 30.41 7.04
C PHE A 196 -14.28 30.36 8.28
N LEU A 197 -13.60 29.22 8.50
CA LEU A 197 -12.63 29.02 9.56
C LEU A 197 -11.70 27.86 9.20
N TYR A 198 -10.43 27.97 9.57
CA TYR A 198 -9.32 27.07 9.24
C TYR A 198 -8.97 27.01 7.73
N SER A 199 -7.68 27.16 7.44
CA SER A 199 -7.03 27.16 6.11
C SER A 199 -6.99 28.53 5.43
N GLU A 200 -7.69 29.55 5.94
CA GLU A 200 -7.55 30.94 5.49
C GLU A 200 -6.14 31.48 5.74
N GLU A 201 -5.58 31.22 6.92
CA GLU A 201 -4.23 31.62 7.31
C GLU A 201 -3.18 30.79 6.58
N THR A 202 -3.45 29.48 6.41
CA THR A 202 -2.57 28.58 5.67
C THR A 202 -2.49 28.99 4.21
N GLU A 203 -3.63 29.27 3.57
CA GLU A 203 -3.66 29.71 2.18
C GLU A 203 -2.97 31.06 2.00
N TYR A 204 -3.22 32.02 2.90
CA TYR A 204 -2.60 33.34 2.85
C TYR A 204 -1.08 33.27 2.99
N MET A 205 -0.57 32.57 4.01
CA MET A 205 0.88 32.46 4.25
C MET A 205 1.58 31.72 3.11
N LEU A 206 1.00 30.64 2.59
CA LEU A 206 1.57 29.94 1.43
C LEU A 206 1.56 30.84 0.18
N ARG A 207 0.50 31.65 -0.02
CA ARG A 207 0.42 32.59 -1.14
C ARG A 207 1.41 33.76 -1.01
N ALA A 208 1.68 34.22 0.21
CA ALA A 208 2.75 35.17 0.50
C ALA A 208 4.13 34.55 0.19
N GLY A 209 4.36 33.30 0.60
CA GLY A 209 5.56 32.53 0.29
C GLY A 209 5.81 32.37 -1.21
N ASP A 210 4.76 32.09 -2.00
CA ASP A 210 4.86 32.01 -3.48
C ASP A 210 5.32 33.33 -4.12
N ARG A 211 5.09 34.46 -3.43
CA ARG A 211 5.51 35.82 -3.85
C ARG A 211 6.87 36.22 -3.26
N GLY A 212 7.56 35.31 -2.58
CA GLY A 212 8.88 35.55 -2.00
C GLY A 212 8.87 36.20 -0.62
N HIS A 213 7.70 36.33 0.02
CA HIS A 213 7.61 36.82 1.40
C HIS A 213 7.85 35.66 2.37
N ALA A 214 8.92 35.74 3.16
CA ALA A 214 9.22 34.74 4.17
C ALA A 214 8.28 34.85 5.38
N ILE A 215 7.92 33.68 5.93
CA ILE A 215 7.22 33.54 7.21
C ILE A 215 8.28 33.26 8.25
N ARG A 216 8.61 34.27 9.06
CA ARG A 216 9.71 34.24 10.02
C ARG A 216 9.21 33.97 11.43
N PHE A 217 9.79 32.96 12.06
CA PHE A 217 9.60 32.64 13.47
C PHE A 217 10.61 33.41 14.32
N GLU A 218 10.14 34.10 15.37
CA GLU A 218 10.98 34.76 16.38
C GLU A 218 10.76 34.10 17.75
N PRO A 219 11.70 33.24 18.21
CA PRO A 219 11.52 32.47 19.45
C PRO A 219 11.48 33.31 20.72
N ARG A 220 12.01 34.54 20.69
CA ARG A 220 12.02 35.44 21.86
C ARG A 220 10.67 36.13 22.05
N ALA A 221 9.94 36.38 20.98
CA ALA A 221 8.58 36.91 21.05
C ALA A 221 7.67 35.80 21.58
N ARG A 222 7.18 35.93 22.82
CA ARG A 222 6.32 34.91 23.46
C ARG A 222 4.87 35.34 23.45
N ALA A 223 3.98 34.38 23.23
CA ALA A 223 2.55 34.55 23.37
C ALA A 223 1.91 33.29 23.97
N VAL A 224 1.15 33.45 25.05
CA VAL A 224 0.34 32.37 25.63
C VAL A 224 -0.96 32.28 24.84
N HIS A 225 -1.34 31.07 24.42
CA HIS A 225 -2.55 30.79 23.65
C HIS A 225 -3.34 29.69 24.33
N LEU A 226 -4.53 30.01 24.85
CA LEU A 226 -5.37 29.07 25.60
C LEU A 226 -5.80 27.86 24.74
N GLY A 227 -6.00 28.10 23.44
CA GLY A 227 -6.33 27.07 22.47
C GLY A 227 -7.83 26.89 22.28
N GLY A 228 -8.24 26.60 21.04
CA GLY A 228 -9.65 26.60 20.65
C GLY A 228 -10.37 25.24 20.80
N GLU A 229 -11.71 25.31 20.67
CA GLU A 229 -12.65 24.17 20.68
C GLU A 229 -12.52 23.20 19.47
N GLN A 230 -11.52 23.40 18.59
CA GLN A 230 -11.37 22.59 17.37
C GLN A 230 -11.27 21.09 17.67
N SER A 231 -10.55 20.73 18.74
CA SER A 231 -10.26 19.34 19.07
C SER A 231 -11.48 18.60 19.63
N THR A 232 -12.46 19.33 20.17
CA THR A 232 -13.67 18.82 20.84
C THR A 232 -14.92 18.93 19.97
N SER A 233 -15.06 19.98 19.15
CA SER A 233 -16.23 20.21 18.29
C SER A 233 -16.19 19.37 16.99
N PRO A 234 -17.17 18.46 16.76
CA PRO A 234 -17.26 17.69 15.52
C PRO A 234 -17.41 18.54 14.26
N TRP A 235 -18.07 19.69 14.36
CA TRP A 235 -18.30 20.58 13.23
C TRP A 235 -17.03 21.34 12.85
N LEU A 236 -16.33 21.93 13.83
CA LEU A 236 -15.06 22.62 13.61
C LEU A 236 -13.98 21.68 13.06
N TRP A 237 -13.90 20.46 13.63
CA TRP A 237 -12.99 19.42 13.15
C TRP A 237 -13.27 19.06 11.69
N SER A 238 -14.54 18.78 11.37
CA SER A 238 -14.96 18.43 10.00
C SER A 238 -14.59 19.53 9.01
N MET A 239 -14.87 20.80 9.35
CA MET A 239 -14.57 21.95 8.52
C MET A 239 -13.06 22.06 8.23
N ALA A 240 -12.22 21.99 9.27
CA ALA A 240 -10.77 22.02 9.13
C ALA A 240 -10.28 20.90 8.19
N THR A 241 -10.75 19.68 8.42
CA THR A 241 -10.42 18.50 7.61
C THR A 241 -10.76 18.69 6.14
N THR A 242 -11.95 19.23 5.86
CA THR A 242 -12.43 19.41 4.49
C THR A 242 -11.83 20.62 3.78
N ASN A 243 -11.52 21.68 4.52
CA ASN A 243 -10.85 22.87 3.98
C ASN A 243 -9.43 22.53 3.50
N ARG A 244 -8.72 21.60 4.16
CA ARG A 244 -7.44 21.07 3.65
C ARG A 244 -7.56 20.46 2.25
N VAL A 245 -8.63 19.70 2.00
CA VAL A 245 -8.90 19.09 0.68
C VAL A 245 -9.30 20.15 -0.35
N ARG A 246 -10.10 21.13 0.06
CA ARG A 246 -10.48 22.28 -0.78
C ARG A 246 -9.24 23.08 -1.21
N MET A 247 -8.39 23.44 -0.26
CA MET A 247 -7.14 24.17 -0.51
C MET A 247 -6.22 23.41 -1.46
N ALA A 248 -6.06 22.10 -1.29
CA ALA A 248 -5.29 21.27 -2.21
C ALA A 248 -5.85 21.31 -3.66
N ARG A 249 -7.17 21.44 -3.81
CA ARG A 249 -7.81 21.59 -5.12
C ARG A 249 -7.56 22.96 -5.73
N GLU A 250 -7.68 24.01 -4.94
CA GLU A 250 -7.53 25.39 -5.39
C GLU A 250 -6.07 25.71 -5.74
N ARG A 251 -5.12 25.24 -4.93
CA ARG A 251 -3.68 25.51 -5.13
C ARG A 251 -2.99 24.55 -6.10
N SER A 252 -3.39 23.28 -6.15
CA SER A 252 -2.60 22.23 -6.81
C SER A 252 -3.42 21.33 -7.75
N GLY A 253 -4.67 21.69 -8.02
CA GLY A 253 -5.52 21.02 -8.99
C GLY A 253 -6.18 19.72 -8.50
N ARG A 254 -6.97 19.12 -9.39
CA ARG A 254 -7.91 18.03 -9.04
C ARG A 254 -7.23 16.72 -8.63
N LEU A 255 -6.05 16.42 -9.18
CA LEU A 255 -5.30 15.19 -8.87
C LEU A 255 -4.72 15.25 -7.45
N THR A 256 -4.05 16.36 -7.12
CA THR A 256 -3.52 16.61 -5.77
C THR A 256 -4.63 16.64 -4.73
N ALA A 257 -5.77 17.23 -5.07
CA ALA A 257 -6.96 17.20 -4.23
C ALA A 257 -7.48 15.79 -3.99
N ALA A 258 -7.55 14.94 -5.02
CA ALA A 258 -8.00 13.56 -4.86
C ALA A 258 -7.04 12.74 -3.99
N ALA A 259 -5.74 12.93 -4.14
CA ALA A 259 -4.74 12.27 -3.31
C ALA A 259 -4.78 12.75 -1.85
N THR A 260 -4.91 14.07 -1.64
CA THR A 260 -5.09 14.67 -0.31
C THR A 260 -6.39 14.19 0.33
N TRP A 261 -7.49 14.17 -0.42
CA TRP A 261 -8.78 13.64 0.03
C TRP A 261 -8.66 12.19 0.48
N PHE A 262 -7.99 11.34 -0.29
CA PHE A 262 -7.79 9.93 0.07
C PHE A 262 -6.99 9.82 1.38
N ALA A 263 -5.87 10.54 1.49
CA ALA A 263 -5.03 10.52 2.69
C ALA A 263 -5.79 11.02 3.93
N VAL A 264 -6.53 12.11 3.79
CA VAL A 264 -7.32 12.70 4.87
C VAL A 264 -8.49 11.78 5.24
N LEU A 265 -9.20 11.20 4.27
CA LEU A 265 -10.25 10.21 4.52
C LEU A 265 -9.70 8.98 5.26
N LEU A 266 -8.53 8.47 4.85
CA LEU A 266 -7.86 7.39 5.55
C LEU A 266 -7.51 7.78 7.00
N ASN A 267 -7.01 9.00 7.23
CA ASN A 267 -6.72 9.52 8.57
C ASN A 267 -7.96 9.44 9.48
N GLU A 268 -9.11 9.91 8.99
CA GLU A 268 -10.37 9.92 9.73
C GLU A 268 -10.92 8.50 9.94
N LEU A 269 -10.87 7.64 8.91
CA LEU A 269 -11.32 6.25 8.99
C LEU A 269 -10.55 5.46 10.06
N LEU A 270 -9.22 5.61 10.10
CA LEU A 270 -8.36 4.95 11.09
C LEU A 270 -8.64 5.43 12.53
N ARG A 271 -9.31 6.56 12.71
CA ARG A 271 -9.59 7.18 14.02
C ARG A 271 -11.08 7.17 14.39
N LEU A 272 -11.93 6.55 13.57
CA LEU A 272 -13.37 6.38 13.84
C LEU A 272 -13.69 5.86 15.25
N PRO A 273 -12.93 4.92 15.84
CA PRO A 273 -13.22 4.43 17.20
C PRO A 273 -12.89 5.43 18.32
N ARG A 274 -12.09 6.48 18.06
CA ARG A 274 -11.53 7.35 19.11
C ARG A 274 -12.49 8.45 19.56
N HIS A 275 -13.21 9.08 18.63
CA HIS A 275 -14.05 10.24 18.94
C HIS A 275 -15.13 10.48 17.87
N PRO A 276 -16.35 10.92 18.22
CA PRO A 276 -17.45 11.19 17.28
C PRO A 276 -17.11 12.21 16.17
N LYS A 277 -16.15 13.12 16.41
CA LYS A 277 -15.71 14.11 15.41
C LYS A 277 -15.26 13.48 14.09
N HIS A 278 -14.60 12.31 14.15
CA HIS A 278 -14.13 11.60 12.96
C HIS A 278 -15.29 11.07 12.10
N ARG A 279 -16.43 10.72 12.71
CA ARG A 279 -17.63 10.29 11.97
C ARG A 279 -18.21 11.43 11.13
N ARG A 280 -18.26 12.64 11.70
CA ARG A 280 -18.73 13.83 10.99
C ARG A 280 -17.81 14.18 9.83
N ALA A 281 -16.49 14.18 10.07
CA ALA A 281 -15.49 14.43 9.03
C ALA A 281 -15.58 13.44 7.87
N VAL A 282 -15.71 12.13 8.15
CA VAL A 282 -15.93 11.11 7.10
C VAL A 282 -17.20 11.39 6.31
N ALA A 283 -18.31 11.70 6.98
CA ALA A 283 -19.58 12.00 6.30
C ALA A 283 -19.47 13.20 5.35
N ASP A 284 -18.82 14.28 5.79
CA ASP A 284 -18.64 15.50 5.00
C ASP A 284 -17.62 15.30 3.85
N LEU A 285 -16.52 14.56 4.09
CA LEU A 285 -15.56 14.17 3.06
C LEU A 285 -16.18 13.29 1.97
N LEU A 286 -17.10 12.39 2.31
CA LEU A 286 -17.81 11.57 1.32
C LEU A 286 -18.86 12.38 0.54
N ARG A 287 -19.41 13.44 1.15
CA ARG A 287 -20.34 14.39 0.51
C ARG A 287 -19.63 15.47 -0.32
N TRP A 288 -18.30 15.49 -0.35
CA TRP A 288 -17.44 16.50 -0.97
C TRP A 288 -17.82 16.93 -2.40
N ARG A 289 -18.50 16.06 -3.17
CA ARG A 289 -19.03 16.41 -4.50
C ARG A 289 -20.10 17.52 -4.51
N ARG A 290 -20.63 17.96 -3.36
CA ARG A 290 -21.73 18.93 -3.25
C ARG A 290 -21.40 20.22 -2.48
N TRP A 291 -20.13 20.54 -2.23
CA TRP A 291 -19.81 21.74 -1.43
C TRP A 291 -20.17 23.04 -2.18
N PRO A 292 -21.02 23.92 -1.60
CA PRO A 292 -21.30 25.24 -2.17
C PRO A 292 -20.07 26.16 -2.20
N ALA A 293 -20.04 27.19 -3.06
CA ALA A 293 -18.89 28.10 -3.15
C ALA A 293 -18.59 28.87 -1.84
N ARG A 294 -19.59 29.01 -0.97
CA ARG A 294 -19.53 29.61 0.38
C ARG A 294 -20.07 28.63 1.43
N PRO A 295 -19.46 28.49 2.61
CA PRO A 295 -20.08 27.81 3.75
C PRO A 295 -21.38 28.52 4.10
N ALA A 296 -22.49 27.78 4.24
CA ALA A 296 -23.73 28.33 4.76
C ALA A 296 -23.50 28.74 6.23
N THR A 297 -23.93 29.94 6.59
CA THR A 297 -23.97 30.46 7.96
C THR A 297 -24.67 29.46 8.90
N ALA A 298 -24.17 29.31 10.11
CA ALA A 298 -24.70 28.36 11.08
C ALA A 298 -26.06 28.81 11.65
N THR A 299 -27.10 27.96 11.55
CA THR A 299 -28.28 27.91 12.45
C THR A 299 -29.02 26.54 12.29
N PRO A 300 -29.93 26.11 13.20
CA PRO A 300 -29.98 24.74 13.75
C PRO A 300 -30.92 23.75 13.00
N LEU A 301 -30.97 22.52 13.53
CA LEU A 301 -31.47 21.25 12.96
C LEU A 301 -32.98 21.12 12.60
N THR A 302 -33.24 20.23 11.62
CA THR A 302 -34.46 19.46 11.19
C THR A 302 -35.46 20.08 10.17
N PRO A 303 -36.27 19.29 9.41
CA PRO A 303 -35.85 18.47 8.25
C PRO A 303 -36.77 18.57 6.99
N ALA A 304 -36.29 17.97 5.89
CA ALA A 304 -37.04 17.34 4.78
C ALA A 304 -37.36 18.12 3.46
N THR A 305 -37.15 17.36 2.37
CA THR A 305 -37.86 17.30 1.07
C THR A 305 -37.14 17.70 -0.25
N ALA A 306 -37.17 16.71 -1.17
CA ALA A 306 -37.49 16.73 -2.61
C ALA A 306 -36.57 17.37 -3.70
N LYS A 307 -35.94 16.44 -4.47
CA LYS A 307 -36.01 16.16 -5.94
C LYS A 307 -35.53 17.15 -7.06
N ALA A 308 -35.06 16.47 -8.13
CA ALA A 308 -34.98 16.76 -9.58
C ALA A 308 -33.73 17.50 -10.12
N ARG A 309 -32.85 16.84 -10.90
CA ARG A 309 -32.72 16.72 -12.41
C ARG A 309 -32.23 18.06 -13.04
N THR A 310 -31.34 18.16 -14.04
CA THR A 310 -30.94 17.28 -15.17
C THR A 310 -29.66 17.82 -15.85
N VAL A 311 -28.86 16.91 -16.44
CA VAL A 311 -28.14 16.93 -17.75
C VAL A 311 -27.28 18.15 -18.18
N ALA A 312 -26.00 17.88 -18.54
CA ALA A 312 -25.47 18.12 -19.89
C ALA A 312 -24.07 17.46 -20.06
N ALA A 313 -23.98 16.55 -21.02
CA ALA A 313 -22.75 15.94 -21.49
C ALA A 313 -22.03 16.87 -22.49
N ARG A 314 -20.70 16.88 -22.48
CA ARG A 314 -19.89 17.46 -23.56
C ARG A 314 -18.72 16.54 -23.88
N THR A 315 -18.80 15.95 -25.06
CA THR A 315 -17.76 15.17 -25.75
C THR A 315 -16.64 16.09 -26.23
N ARG A 316 -15.40 15.58 -26.17
CA ARG A 316 -14.21 16.18 -26.79
C ARG A 316 -13.51 15.10 -27.62
N PRO A 317 -13.08 15.38 -28.86
CA PRO A 317 -12.45 14.38 -29.71
C PRO A 317 -10.99 14.15 -29.30
N ALA A 318 -10.58 12.89 -29.35
CA ALA A 318 -9.20 12.46 -29.20
C ALA A 318 -8.57 12.30 -30.59
N THR A 319 -7.42 12.93 -30.82
CA THR A 319 -6.53 12.61 -31.95
C THR A 319 -5.15 12.29 -31.38
N ALA A 320 -4.90 11.02 -31.12
CA ALA A 320 -3.57 10.52 -30.82
C ALA A 320 -2.99 9.91 -32.11
N LYS A 321 -1.99 10.58 -32.70
CA LYS A 321 -1.15 9.99 -33.76
C LYS A 321 -0.36 8.83 -33.19
N ALA A 322 -0.49 7.66 -33.80
CA ALA A 322 0.33 6.48 -33.53
C ALA A 322 1.77 6.72 -33.96
N ARG A 323 2.73 6.33 -33.11
CA ARG A 323 4.15 6.24 -33.43
C ARG A 323 4.52 4.74 -33.40
N PRO A 324 5.24 4.21 -34.39
CA PRO A 324 5.56 2.78 -34.43
C PRO A 324 6.64 2.49 -33.39
N THR A 325 6.47 1.43 -32.61
CA THR A 325 7.48 0.93 -31.66
C THR A 325 7.77 -0.51 -31.99
N THR A 326 8.94 -0.76 -32.58
CA THR A 326 9.57 -2.08 -32.73
C THR A 326 10.35 -2.43 -31.45
N THR A 327 9.73 -2.27 -30.28
CA THR A 327 10.31 -2.71 -29.01
C THR A 327 9.60 -3.98 -28.57
N GLU A 328 10.36 -5.06 -28.43
CA GLU A 328 9.88 -6.35 -27.91
C GLU A 328 9.11 -6.15 -26.59
N PRO A 329 7.94 -6.81 -26.40
CA PRO A 329 7.05 -6.49 -25.30
C PRO A 329 7.66 -6.89 -23.94
N GLY A 330 7.46 -6.06 -22.92
CA GLY A 330 7.68 -6.49 -21.54
C GLY A 330 6.56 -7.41 -21.04
N TRP A 331 6.72 -7.94 -19.83
CA TRP A 331 5.82 -8.94 -19.25
C TRP A 331 5.20 -8.45 -17.95
N VAL A 332 3.93 -8.77 -17.72
CA VAL A 332 3.22 -8.57 -16.45
C VAL A 332 2.65 -9.91 -16.00
N CYS A 333 3.07 -10.42 -14.85
CA CYS A 333 2.60 -11.68 -14.29
C CYS A 333 1.73 -11.43 -13.05
N PHE A 334 0.47 -11.84 -13.08
CA PHE A 334 -0.36 -11.93 -11.88
C PHE A 334 -0.14 -13.29 -11.22
N SER A 335 0.68 -13.29 -10.18
CA SER A 335 1.14 -14.48 -9.46
C SER A 335 0.09 -14.96 -8.45
N ALA A 336 -0.12 -16.26 -8.33
CA ALA A 336 -0.89 -16.88 -7.26
C ALA A 336 -0.17 -16.78 -5.90
N GLN A 337 1.14 -16.56 -5.94
CA GLN A 337 2.05 -16.50 -4.82
C GLN A 337 2.41 -15.04 -4.44
N ASP A 338 2.98 -14.88 -3.25
CA ASP A 338 3.52 -13.59 -2.78
C ASP A 338 5.04 -13.70 -2.63
N TRP A 339 5.78 -12.94 -3.45
CA TRP A 339 7.24 -12.98 -3.55
C TRP A 339 7.98 -12.78 -2.21
N TRP A 340 7.36 -12.09 -1.26
CA TRP A 340 8.02 -11.74 0.00
C TRP A 340 7.93 -12.83 1.06
N TYR A 341 7.02 -13.79 0.90
CA TYR A 341 6.66 -14.75 1.95
C TYR A 341 6.62 -16.20 1.48
N HIS A 342 6.40 -16.44 0.19
CA HIS A 342 6.41 -17.78 -0.37
C HIS A 342 7.79 -18.12 -0.88
N ASN A 343 8.05 -19.42 -1.00
CA ASN A 343 9.28 -19.92 -1.56
C ASN A 343 9.43 -19.40 -3.01
N ARG A 344 10.61 -18.87 -3.33
CA ARG A 344 10.91 -18.34 -4.67
C ARG A 344 11.12 -19.44 -5.71
N ALA A 345 11.11 -20.70 -5.29
CA ALA A 345 11.19 -21.89 -6.13
C ALA A 345 9.90 -22.18 -6.93
N HIS A 346 8.79 -21.49 -6.64
CA HIS A 346 7.56 -21.68 -7.41
C HIS A 346 7.76 -21.37 -8.91
N SER A 347 7.05 -22.13 -9.75
CA SER A 347 7.22 -22.10 -11.21
C SER A 347 6.97 -20.74 -11.84
N ASP A 348 5.99 -19.99 -11.33
CA ASP A 348 5.67 -18.65 -11.81
C ASP A 348 6.85 -17.69 -11.60
N PHE A 349 7.48 -17.72 -10.42
CA PHE A 349 8.68 -16.94 -10.15
C PHE A 349 9.86 -17.40 -10.98
N GLN A 350 10.09 -18.70 -11.14
CA GLN A 350 11.22 -19.20 -11.92
C GLN A 350 11.11 -18.90 -13.41
N LEU A 351 9.92 -19.04 -13.99
CA LEU A 351 9.63 -18.63 -15.37
C LEU A 351 9.85 -17.12 -15.55
N MET A 352 9.34 -16.30 -14.63
CA MET A 352 9.45 -14.84 -14.70
C MET A 352 10.87 -14.33 -14.45
N ARG A 353 11.64 -14.95 -13.56
CA ARG A 353 13.07 -14.63 -13.37
C ARG A 353 13.88 -14.98 -14.61
N SER A 354 13.61 -16.13 -15.21
CA SER A 354 14.22 -16.54 -16.48
C SER A 354 13.87 -15.57 -17.63
N MET A 355 12.61 -15.13 -17.69
CA MET A 355 12.15 -14.11 -18.64
C MET A 355 12.86 -12.76 -18.44
N ALA A 356 13.12 -12.37 -17.19
CA ALA A 356 13.77 -11.10 -16.85
C ALA A 356 15.22 -10.98 -17.34
N ARG A 357 15.86 -12.09 -17.71
CA ARG A 357 17.19 -12.07 -18.36
C ARG A 357 17.16 -11.36 -19.72
N ARG A 358 16.00 -11.30 -20.40
CA ARG A 358 15.84 -10.70 -21.73
C ARG A 358 14.75 -9.62 -21.82
N ARG A 359 13.74 -9.69 -20.96
CA ARG A 359 12.58 -8.79 -20.97
C ARG A 359 12.48 -8.03 -19.66
N LYS A 360 11.79 -6.89 -19.68
CA LYS A 360 11.35 -6.26 -18.44
C LYS A 360 10.12 -6.98 -17.91
N VAL A 361 10.15 -7.41 -16.65
CA VAL A 361 9.09 -8.20 -16.02
C VAL A 361 8.54 -7.48 -14.80
N LEU A 362 7.23 -7.39 -14.71
CA LEU A 362 6.50 -6.95 -13.52
C LEU A 362 5.68 -8.12 -12.96
N VAL A 363 6.05 -8.61 -11.78
CA VAL A 363 5.23 -9.55 -11.01
C VAL A 363 4.31 -8.77 -10.09
N VAL A 364 3.00 -9.01 -10.21
CA VAL A 364 1.97 -8.53 -9.29
C VAL A 364 1.70 -9.65 -8.29
N ASN A 365 2.05 -9.43 -7.03
CA ASN A 365 1.83 -10.41 -5.96
C ASN A 365 0.34 -10.77 -5.86
N SER A 366 0.09 -11.99 -5.40
CA SER A 366 -1.24 -12.57 -5.19
C SER A 366 -2.26 -11.59 -4.64
N ILE A 367 -3.40 -11.49 -5.31
CA ILE A 367 -4.56 -10.72 -4.87
C ILE A 367 -5.53 -11.55 -4.01
N GLY A 368 -5.16 -12.80 -3.70
CA GLY A 368 -5.86 -13.71 -2.80
C GLY A 368 -7.04 -14.46 -3.43
N MET A 369 -7.19 -15.74 -3.08
CA MET A 369 -8.30 -16.63 -3.50
C MET A 369 -9.17 -17.12 -2.34
N ARG A 370 -8.75 -16.88 -1.09
CA ARG A 370 -9.32 -17.52 0.11
C ARG A 370 -10.35 -16.62 0.79
N MET A 371 -11.48 -17.20 1.16
CA MET A 371 -12.50 -16.56 2.01
C MET A 371 -12.22 -16.88 3.49
N PRO A 372 -12.44 -15.94 4.43
CA PRO A 372 -12.44 -16.29 5.85
C PRO A 372 -13.64 -17.16 6.18
N THR A 373 -13.43 -18.46 6.41
CA THR A 373 -14.43 -19.37 7.00
C THR A 373 -14.54 -19.15 8.51
N ARG A 374 -15.76 -19.32 9.06
CA ARG A 374 -16.01 -19.22 10.50
C ARG A 374 -15.24 -20.35 11.22
N GLY A 375 -14.25 -20.01 12.05
CA GLY A 375 -13.54 -20.97 12.90
C GLY A 375 -12.06 -20.67 13.18
N ASN A 376 -11.32 -20.11 12.23
CA ASN A 376 -9.83 -19.97 12.34
C ASN A 376 -9.35 -18.53 12.59
N SER A 377 -9.78 -17.93 13.71
CA SER A 377 -9.57 -16.50 14.03
C SER A 377 -8.11 -16.08 14.23
N THR A 378 -7.23 -16.97 14.72
CA THR A 378 -5.81 -16.67 15.02
C THR A 378 -4.95 -16.51 13.76
N HIS A 379 -5.23 -17.26 12.69
CA HIS A 379 -4.48 -17.19 11.43
C HIS A 379 -4.89 -16.01 10.55
N VAL A 380 -6.08 -15.42 10.75
CA VAL A 380 -6.57 -14.28 9.94
C VAL A 380 -5.78 -13.01 10.24
N ALA A 381 -5.55 -12.66 11.50
CA ALA A 381 -4.82 -11.45 11.88
C ALA A 381 -3.36 -11.47 11.40
N ARG A 382 -2.66 -12.61 11.56
CA ARG A 382 -1.28 -12.77 11.08
C ARG A 382 -1.20 -12.71 9.55
N ARG A 383 -2.21 -13.23 8.82
CA ARG A 383 -2.32 -13.12 7.36
C ARG A 383 -2.55 -11.67 6.91
N VAL A 384 -3.47 -10.96 7.55
CA VAL A 384 -3.74 -9.55 7.27
C VAL A 384 -2.49 -8.70 7.52
N LEU A 385 -1.79 -8.92 8.64
CA LEU A 385 -0.54 -8.21 8.94
C LEU A 385 0.57 -8.50 7.91
N ARG A 386 0.75 -9.77 7.50
CA ARG A 386 1.68 -10.14 6.41
C ARG A 386 1.32 -9.42 5.12
N LYS A 387 0.03 -9.39 4.77
CA LYS A 387 -0.42 -8.70 3.55
C LYS A 387 -0.19 -7.20 3.63
N LEU A 388 -0.50 -6.55 4.75
CA LEU A 388 -0.22 -5.13 4.97
C LEU A 388 1.28 -4.81 4.86
N LYS A 389 2.15 -5.64 5.43
CA LYS A 389 3.61 -5.53 5.27
C LYS A 389 4.06 -5.73 3.81
N SER A 390 3.38 -6.57 3.04
CA SER A 390 3.58 -6.70 1.59
C SER A 390 3.24 -5.39 0.89
N VAL A 391 2.03 -4.88 1.14
CA VAL A 391 1.51 -3.66 0.49
C VAL A 391 2.38 -2.45 0.81
N ALA A 392 2.93 -2.37 2.03
CA ALA A 392 3.88 -1.33 2.41
C ALA A 392 5.17 -1.30 1.55
N LYS A 393 5.53 -2.43 0.91
CA LYS A 393 6.66 -2.47 -0.03
C LYS A 393 6.31 -1.87 -1.40
N PHE A 394 5.03 -1.76 -1.72
CA PHE A 394 4.43 -1.24 -2.96
C PHE A 394 5.09 -1.76 -4.25
N LEU A 395 6.19 -1.13 -4.69
CA LEU A 395 6.97 -1.52 -5.87
C LEU A 395 8.45 -1.64 -5.50
N ARG A 396 9.05 -2.79 -5.74
CA ARG A 396 10.48 -3.06 -5.54
C ARG A 396 11.09 -3.73 -6.76
N ARG A 397 12.41 -3.57 -6.91
CA ARG A 397 13.20 -4.22 -7.95
C ARG A 397 14.23 -5.14 -7.27
N PRO A 398 13.88 -6.40 -6.95
CA PRO A 398 14.81 -7.31 -6.29
C PRO A 398 15.94 -7.79 -7.20
N GLU A 399 15.73 -7.85 -8.52
CA GLU A 399 16.74 -8.29 -9.50
C GLU A 399 16.74 -7.36 -10.72
N PRO A 400 17.81 -7.34 -11.55
CA PRO A 400 17.81 -6.60 -12.80
C PRO A 400 16.61 -6.98 -13.68
N ASN A 401 15.91 -5.98 -14.24
CA ASN A 401 14.72 -6.14 -15.07
C ASN A 401 13.51 -6.86 -14.43
N PHE A 402 13.60 -7.28 -13.17
CA PHE A 402 12.54 -7.97 -12.45
C PHE A 402 11.97 -7.04 -11.37
N TYR A 403 10.70 -6.68 -11.51
CA TYR A 403 9.98 -5.79 -10.61
C TYR A 403 8.86 -6.55 -9.92
N VAL A 404 8.66 -6.29 -8.64
CA VAL A 404 7.60 -6.90 -7.84
C VAL A 404 6.73 -5.80 -7.25
N MET A 405 5.43 -5.89 -7.53
CA MET A 405 4.42 -5.00 -7.01
C MET A 405 3.47 -5.73 -6.07
N SER A 406 3.20 -5.14 -4.91
CA SER A 406 2.14 -5.57 -4.00
C SER A 406 0.98 -4.59 -4.08
N PRO A 407 -0.11 -4.94 -4.81
CA PRO A 407 -1.28 -4.07 -4.89
C PRO A 407 -1.96 -3.99 -3.53
N LEU A 408 -2.68 -2.89 -3.28
CA LEU A 408 -3.60 -2.75 -2.15
C LEU A 408 -5.01 -3.23 -2.58
N PRO A 409 -5.39 -4.50 -2.34
CA PRO A 409 -6.74 -4.97 -2.58
C PRO A 409 -7.68 -4.54 -1.44
N LEU A 410 -8.95 -4.35 -1.77
CA LEU A 410 -10.04 -4.28 -0.79
C LEU A 410 -10.36 -5.69 -0.27
N PRO A 411 -10.53 -5.89 1.05
CA PRO A 411 -10.61 -7.23 1.67
C PRO A 411 -11.97 -7.95 1.52
N PHE A 412 -12.79 -7.63 0.50
CA PHE A 412 -14.17 -8.11 0.39
C PHE A 412 -14.39 -8.90 -0.90
N TYR A 413 -14.19 -10.22 -0.84
CA TYR A 413 -14.21 -11.11 -2.00
C TYR A 413 -15.55 -11.83 -2.25
N GLY A 414 -16.48 -11.81 -1.28
CA GLY A 414 -17.75 -12.55 -1.35
C GLY A 414 -18.88 -11.90 -2.18
N SER A 415 -18.64 -10.76 -2.84
CA SER A 415 -19.64 -10.10 -3.69
C SER A 415 -19.08 -9.83 -5.08
N PRO A 416 -19.76 -10.26 -6.16
CA PRO A 416 -19.34 -9.98 -7.54
C PRO A 416 -19.16 -8.47 -7.81
N THR A 417 -20.00 -7.62 -7.22
CA THR A 417 -19.93 -6.17 -7.35
C THR A 417 -18.69 -5.59 -6.67
N LEU A 418 -18.40 -6.02 -5.44
CA LEU A 418 -17.20 -5.59 -4.71
C LEU A 418 -15.92 -6.09 -5.37
N ARG A 419 -15.95 -7.29 -5.95
CA ARG A 419 -14.84 -7.84 -6.75
C ARG A 419 -14.53 -6.96 -7.97
N LYS A 420 -15.56 -6.50 -8.71
CA LYS A 420 -15.38 -5.55 -9.83
C LYS A 420 -14.79 -4.21 -9.37
N VAL A 421 -15.23 -3.67 -8.23
CA VAL A 421 -14.67 -2.43 -7.66
C VAL A 421 -13.20 -2.62 -7.26
N ASN A 422 -12.89 -3.72 -6.59
CA ASN A 422 -11.52 -4.09 -6.23
C ASN A 422 -10.65 -4.22 -7.49
N ALA A 423 -11.18 -4.85 -8.54
CA ALA A 423 -10.46 -5.02 -9.79
C ALA A 423 -10.13 -3.70 -10.49
N VAL A 424 -11.04 -2.72 -10.45
CA VAL A 424 -10.76 -1.36 -10.96
C VAL A 424 -9.62 -0.70 -10.18
N LEU A 425 -9.59 -0.83 -8.85
CA LEU A 425 -8.53 -0.27 -8.00
C LEU A 425 -7.18 -0.94 -8.26
N VAL A 426 -7.13 -2.27 -8.27
CA VAL A 426 -5.90 -3.01 -8.56
C VAL A 426 -5.40 -2.70 -9.97
N ARG A 427 -6.31 -2.69 -10.97
CA ARG A 427 -5.96 -2.33 -12.36
C ARG A 427 -5.39 -0.92 -12.46
N ALA A 428 -5.95 0.06 -11.76
CA ALA A 428 -5.44 1.42 -11.78
C ALA A 428 -4.00 1.49 -11.22
N GLN A 429 -3.72 0.78 -10.12
CA GLN A 429 -2.38 0.69 -9.54
C GLN A 429 -1.40 0.00 -10.51
N VAL A 430 -1.79 -1.13 -11.12
CA VAL A 430 -0.95 -1.85 -12.09
C VAL A 430 -0.69 -0.99 -13.33
N ARG A 431 -1.70 -0.29 -13.87
CA ARG A 431 -1.53 0.62 -15.02
C ARG A 431 -0.58 1.78 -14.73
N LEU A 432 -0.63 2.34 -13.52
CA LEU A 432 0.32 3.36 -13.08
C LEU A 432 1.76 2.81 -13.07
N VAL A 433 1.96 1.63 -12.49
CA VAL A 433 3.29 0.99 -12.46
C VAL A 433 3.76 0.61 -13.86
N CYS A 434 2.89 0.09 -14.72
CA CYS A 434 3.20 -0.17 -16.12
C CYS A 434 3.65 1.11 -16.84
N ALA A 435 2.97 2.22 -16.65
CA ALA A 435 3.38 3.51 -17.23
C ALA A 435 4.74 3.97 -16.71
N LEU A 436 5.01 3.85 -15.40
CA LEU A 436 6.32 4.16 -14.81
C LEU A 436 7.45 3.29 -15.37
N LEU A 437 7.15 2.01 -15.64
CA LEU A 437 8.10 1.04 -16.19
C LEU A 437 8.16 1.07 -17.73
N ARG A 438 7.37 1.91 -18.40
CA ARG A 438 7.21 1.95 -19.87
C ARG A 438 6.79 0.60 -20.46
N LEU A 439 5.80 -0.03 -19.82
CA LEU A 439 5.14 -1.27 -20.27
C LEU A 439 3.77 -0.91 -20.89
N ASP A 440 3.77 -0.49 -22.16
CA ASP A 440 2.56 0.07 -22.79
C ASP A 440 1.53 -0.98 -23.24
N ALA A 441 2.01 -2.11 -23.77
CA ALA A 441 1.22 -3.27 -24.15
C ALA A 441 2.03 -4.56 -23.87
N PRO A 442 2.13 -4.96 -22.59
CA PRO A 442 2.92 -6.13 -22.22
C PRO A 442 2.21 -7.44 -22.60
N VAL A 443 2.96 -8.54 -22.62
CA VAL A 443 2.39 -9.88 -22.45
C VAL A 443 1.90 -10.01 -21.01
N VAL A 444 0.64 -10.42 -20.82
CA VAL A 444 0.06 -10.62 -19.50
C VAL A 444 -0.02 -12.11 -19.22
N MET A 445 0.67 -12.57 -18.18
CA MET A 445 0.57 -13.94 -17.68
C MET A 445 -0.31 -13.95 -16.42
N VAL A 446 -1.27 -14.85 -16.34
CA VAL A 446 -2.11 -15.06 -15.17
C VAL A 446 -1.86 -16.45 -14.64
N THR A 447 -1.65 -16.57 -13.34
CA THR A 447 -1.53 -17.86 -12.63
C THR A 447 -2.61 -18.02 -11.57
N ILE A 448 -3.44 -16.98 -11.35
CA ILE A 448 -4.45 -16.90 -10.30
C ILE A 448 -5.82 -16.49 -10.88
N PRO A 449 -6.89 -17.27 -10.70
CA PRO A 449 -8.18 -16.99 -11.34
C PRO A 449 -8.79 -15.64 -11.00
N THR A 450 -8.59 -15.16 -9.76
CA THR A 450 -9.10 -13.86 -9.29
C THR A 450 -8.53 -12.66 -10.04
N ALA A 451 -7.47 -12.84 -10.83
CA ALA A 451 -6.93 -11.77 -11.66
C ALA A 451 -7.81 -11.46 -12.88
N TRP A 452 -8.74 -12.33 -13.26
CA TRP A 452 -9.58 -12.15 -14.46
C TRP A 452 -10.22 -10.76 -14.54
N ASP A 453 -10.95 -10.34 -13.51
CA ASP A 453 -11.64 -9.04 -13.49
C ASP A 453 -10.67 -7.84 -13.61
N VAL A 454 -9.40 -8.03 -13.21
CA VAL A 454 -8.34 -7.03 -13.36
C VAL A 454 -7.85 -7.01 -14.80
N VAL A 455 -7.50 -8.17 -15.36
CA VAL A 455 -6.81 -8.30 -16.65
C VAL A 455 -7.72 -8.20 -17.86
N ALA A 456 -9.01 -8.56 -17.74
CA ALA A 456 -9.95 -8.58 -18.86
C ALA A 456 -9.91 -7.27 -19.68
N PRO A 457 -10.03 -6.06 -19.07
CA PRO A 457 -9.94 -4.79 -19.80
C PRO A 457 -8.52 -4.21 -19.89
N MET A 458 -7.47 -4.97 -19.54
CA MET A 458 -6.09 -4.49 -19.68
C MET A 458 -5.63 -4.58 -21.12
N ARG A 459 -5.01 -3.49 -21.60
CA ARG A 459 -4.28 -3.46 -22.86
C ARG A 459 -3.06 -4.39 -22.75
N ARG A 460 -2.90 -5.28 -23.71
CA ARG A 460 -1.87 -6.33 -23.75
C ARG A 460 -1.62 -6.75 -25.19
N THR A 461 -0.46 -7.35 -25.46
CA THR A 461 -0.17 -8.00 -26.75
C THR A 461 -0.65 -9.45 -26.79
N SER A 462 -0.59 -10.14 -25.65
CA SER A 462 -1.02 -11.52 -25.49
C SER A 462 -1.44 -11.78 -24.02
N LEU A 463 -2.44 -12.63 -23.82
CA LEU A 463 -2.85 -13.16 -22.52
C LEU A 463 -2.54 -14.65 -22.44
N VAL A 464 -1.67 -15.01 -21.50
CA VAL A 464 -1.35 -16.40 -21.20
C VAL A 464 -1.95 -16.77 -19.85
N PHE A 465 -2.80 -17.78 -19.81
CA PHE A 465 -3.22 -18.38 -18.55
C PHE A 465 -2.36 -19.61 -18.27
N ASN A 466 -1.56 -19.57 -17.21
CA ASN A 466 -0.78 -20.70 -16.74
C ASN A 466 -1.63 -21.53 -15.78
N ARG A 467 -2.18 -22.61 -16.33
CA ARG A 467 -3.04 -23.59 -15.67
C ARG A 467 -2.18 -24.67 -15.01
N SER A 468 -1.39 -24.27 -14.00
CA SER A 468 -0.56 -25.21 -13.22
C SER A 468 -1.39 -26.09 -12.30
N ASP A 469 -2.45 -25.52 -11.73
CA ASP A 469 -3.27 -26.17 -10.71
C ASP A 469 -4.76 -25.94 -11.00
N ARG A 470 -5.59 -26.91 -10.62
CA ARG A 470 -7.04 -26.75 -10.52
C ARG A 470 -7.41 -26.02 -9.23
N HIS A 471 -7.31 -24.69 -9.25
CA HIS A 471 -7.54 -23.83 -8.09
C HIS A 471 -8.94 -23.97 -7.47
N SER A 472 -9.95 -24.35 -8.26
CA SER A 472 -11.30 -24.66 -7.76
C SER A 472 -11.38 -25.90 -6.86
N ASP A 473 -10.39 -26.81 -6.92
CA ASP A 473 -10.28 -27.97 -6.04
C ASP A 473 -9.52 -27.69 -4.74
N PHE A 474 -8.99 -26.47 -4.58
CA PHE A 474 -8.28 -26.09 -3.36
C PHE A 474 -9.25 -26.04 -2.16
N PRO A 475 -8.98 -26.74 -1.03
CA PRO A 475 -9.96 -26.90 0.06
C PRO A 475 -10.48 -25.59 0.68
N GLU A 476 -9.69 -24.52 0.67
CA GLU A 476 -10.06 -23.20 1.22
C GLU A 476 -10.64 -22.22 0.17
N ALA A 477 -10.88 -22.68 -1.05
CA ALA A 477 -11.45 -21.86 -2.13
C ALA A 477 -12.99 -21.93 -2.15
N ASP A 478 -13.61 -20.83 -2.57
CA ASP A 478 -15.01 -20.86 -3.02
C ASP A 478 -15.06 -21.52 -4.40
N ARG A 479 -15.30 -22.84 -4.42
CA ARG A 479 -15.24 -23.70 -5.60
C ARG A 479 -16.03 -23.12 -6.77
N GLU A 480 -17.26 -22.68 -6.56
CA GLU A 480 -18.13 -22.17 -7.61
C GLU A 480 -17.61 -20.84 -8.17
N ALA A 481 -17.25 -19.91 -7.28
CA ALA A 481 -16.75 -18.60 -7.69
C ALA A 481 -15.41 -18.70 -8.44
N ILE A 482 -14.49 -19.56 -7.97
CA ILE A 482 -13.20 -19.77 -8.62
C ILE A 482 -13.36 -20.50 -9.95
N ALA A 483 -14.17 -21.56 -10.03
CA ALA A 483 -14.45 -22.27 -11.28
C ALA A 483 -15.10 -21.36 -12.34
N ALA A 484 -15.92 -20.38 -11.94
CA ALA A 484 -16.44 -19.37 -12.85
C ALA A 484 -15.32 -18.50 -13.45
N LEU A 485 -14.37 -18.04 -12.63
CA LEU A 485 -13.25 -17.22 -13.08
C LEU A 485 -12.24 -18.01 -13.92
N GLU A 486 -12.03 -19.30 -13.60
CA GLU A 486 -11.23 -20.21 -14.42
C GLU A 486 -11.84 -20.36 -15.82
N ARG A 487 -13.15 -20.61 -15.92
CA ARG A 487 -13.85 -20.69 -17.23
C ARG A 487 -13.69 -19.42 -18.06
N GLU A 488 -13.74 -18.26 -17.42
CA GLU A 488 -13.50 -16.99 -18.11
C GLU A 488 -12.07 -16.90 -18.66
N LEU A 489 -11.05 -17.28 -17.88
CA LEU A 489 -9.66 -17.29 -18.35
C LEU A 489 -9.44 -18.32 -19.46
N LEU A 490 -10.00 -19.52 -19.35
CA LEU A 490 -9.90 -20.56 -20.37
C LEU A 490 -10.49 -20.10 -21.72
N ARG A 491 -11.64 -19.40 -21.69
CA ARG A 491 -12.30 -18.90 -22.90
C ARG A 491 -11.59 -17.71 -23.54
N ASN A 492 -10.98 -16.84 -22.74
CA ASN A 492 -10.52 -15.54 -23.21
C ASN A 492 -9.00 -15.35 -23.30
N SER A 493 -8.20 -16.34 -22.88
CA SER A 493 -6.73 -16.27 -23.02
C SER A 493 -6.30 -16.60 -24.43
N ASP A 494 -5.28 -15.89 -24.95
CA ASP A 494 -4.71 -16.18 -26.27
C ASP A 494 -4.03 -17.54 -26.29
N HIS A 495 -3.44 -17.92 -25.15
CA HIS A 495 -2.81 -19.21 -24.89
C HIS A 495 -3.16 -19.68 -23.47
N VAL A 496 -3.42 -20.97 -23.31
CA VAL A 496 -3.55 -21.64 -22.02
C VAL A 496 -2.47 -22.69 -21.94
N VAL A 497 -1.63 -22.57 -20.91
CA VAL A 497 -0.47 -23.41 -20.72
C VAL A 497 -0.75 -24.34 -19.56
N TYR A 498 -0.67 -25.65 -19.81
CA TYR A 498 -0.93 -26.71 -18.84
C TYR A 498 0.37 -27.42 -18.46
N VAL A 499 0.41 -27.91 -17.22
CA VAL A 499 1.47 -28.81 -16.75
C VAL A 499 1.02 -30.26 -16.64
N SER A 500 -0.28 -30.52 -16.84
CA SER A 500 -0.90 -31.86 -16.80
C SER A 500 -1.65 -32.13 -18.10
N HIS A 501 -1.35 -33.26 -18.74
CA HIS A 501 -2.06 -33.74 -19.92
C HIS A 501 -3.52 -34.10 -19.61
N ALA A 502 -3.77 -34.67 -18.42
CA ALA A 502 -5.13 -34.99 -17.97
C ALA A 502 -5.98 -33.72 -17.87
N LEU A 503 -5.50 -32.69 -17.17
CA LEU A 503 -6.23 -31.43 -17.03
C LEU A 503 -6.40 -30.72 -18.39
N MET A 504 -5.38 -30.76 -19.24
CA MET A 504 -5.42 -30.21 -20.60
C MET A 504 -6.49 -30.88 -21.46
N ALA A 505 -6.61 -32.22 -21.39
CA ALA A 505 -7.62 -32.97 -22.13
C ALA A 505 -9.04 -32.69 -21.63
N GLU A 506 -9.24 -32.63 -20.31
CA GLU A 506 -10.54 -32.31 -19.71
C GLU A 506 -11.04 -30.91 -20.07
N GLU A 507 -10.15 -29.92 -20.13
CA GLU A 507 -10.48 -28.53 -20.43
C GLU A 507 -10.38 -28.19 -21.94
N ALA A 508 -9.99 -29.15 -22.79
CA ALA A 508 -9.86 -29.00 -24.24
C ALA A 508 -11.09 -28.43 -24.95
N PRO A 509 -12.35 -28.78 -24.58
CA PRO A 509 -13.54 -28.18 -25.18
C PRO A 509 -13.65 -26.66 -24.99
N LEU A 510 -12.99 -26.09 -23.97
CA LEU A 510 -12.99 -24.65 -23.69
C LEU A 510 -11.80 -23.93 -24.34
N THR A 511 -10.70 -24.62 -24.58
CA THR A 511 -9.44 -24.02 -25.05
C THR A 511 -9.16 -24.23 -26.53
N GLY A 512 -9.53 -25.39 -27.08
CA GLY A 512 -9.19 -25.78 -28.46
C GLY A 512 -7.67 -25.73 -28.71
N GLU A 513 -7.27 -25.24 -29.88
CA GLU A 513 -5.86 -25.13 -30.30
C GLU A 513 -5.00 -24.16 -29.46
N ARG A 514 -5.63 -23.38 -28.56
CA ARG A 514 -4.92 -22.48 -27.64
C ARG A 514 -4.34 -23.20 -26.43
N ALA A 515 -4.61 -24.50 -26.28
CA ALA A 515 -4.04 -25.31 -25.20
C ALA A 515 -2.63 -25.80 -25.58
N HIS A 516 -1.69 -25.58 -24.67
CA HIS A 516 -0.30 -25.98 -24.86
C HIS A 516 0.21 -26.69 -23.59
N PHE A 517 0.87 -27.82 -23.77
CA PHE A 517 1.59 -28.45 -22.68
C PHE A 517 2.95 -27.76 -22.49
N LEU A 518 3.23 -27.29 -21.29
CA LEU A 518 4.54 -26.79 -20.86
C LEU A 518 4.92 -27.48 -19.56
N ASP A 519 5.76 -28.50 -19.69
CA ASP A 519 6.30 -29.20 -18.52
C ASP A 519 6.99 -28.22 -17.55
N HIS A 520 6.91 -28.51 -16.25
CA HIS A 520 7.64 -27.76 -15.25
C HIS A 520 9.16 -27.86 -15.48
N GLY A 521 9.86 -26.81 -15.07
CA GLY A 521 11.30 -26.76 -15.19
C GLY A 521 12.03 -27.16 -13.92
N VAL A 522 13.37 -27.17 -14.02
CA VAL A 522 14.28 -27.32 -12.88
C VAL A 522 15.42 -26.29 -12.97
N ASP A 523 15.91 -25.83 -11.82
CA ASP A 523 17.09 -24.99 -11.72
C ASP A 523 18.36 -25.87 -11.73
N VAL A 524 18.75 -26.31 -12.93
CA VAL A 524 19.83 -27.29 -13.13
C VAL A 524 21.18 -26.84 -12.54
N ASP A 525 21.45 -25.53 -12.52
CA ASP A 525 22.68 -24.97 -11.96
C ASP A 525 22.66 -25.05 -10.43
N HIS A 526 21.50 -24.75 -9.83
CA HIS A 526 21.29 -24.83 -8.39
C HIS A 526 21.34 -26.27 -7.86
N PHE A 527 20.60 -27.18 -8.51
CA PHE A 527 20.51 -28.60 -8.17
C PHE A 527 21.68 -29.38 -8.74
N THR A 528 22.89 -29.06 -8.25
CA THR A 528 24.12 -29.81 -8.51
C THR A 528 24.54 -30.52 -7.23
N ALA A 529 24.90 -31.80 -7.34
CA ALA A 529 25.33 -32.61 -6.20
C ALA A 529 26.49 -31.94 -5.42
N ARG A 530 26.44 -32.03 -4.09
CA ARG A 530 27.39 -31.41 -3.18
C ARG A 530 28.18 -32.48 -2.41
N PRO A 531 29.52 -32.33 -2.27
CA PRO A 531 30.31 -33.27 -1.48
C PRO A 531 29.92 -33.19 0.00
N GLN A 532 30.14 -34.28 0.73
CA GLN A 532 29.76 -34.43 2.15
C GLN A 532 30.23 -33.28 3.05
N ALA A 533 31.40 -32.70 2.77
CA ALA A 533 31.91 -31.55 3.50
C ALA A 533 30.91 -30.38 3.54
N GLN A 534 30.13 -30.17 2.47
CA GLN A 534 29.19 -29.07 2.30
C GLN A 534 27.76 -29.39 2.78
N TRP A 535 27.48 -30.60 3.26
CA TRP A 535 26.16 -30.93 3.79
C TRP A 535 25.89 -30.14 5.09
N PRO A 536 24.65 -29.71 5.36
CA PRO A 536 24.30 -29.12 6.65
C PRO A 536 24.66 -30.06 7.82
N ALA A 537 25.08 -29.49 8.95
CA ALA A 537 25.58 -30.28 10.08
C ALA A 537 24.53 -31.25 10.64
N ASP A 538 23.27 -30.84 10.68
CA ASP A 538 22.15 -31.65 11.15
C ASP A 538 21.74 -32.74 10.15
N VAL A 539 21.86 -32.50 8.83
CA VAL A 539 21.73 -33.56 7.81
C VAL A 539 22.87 -34.58 7.93
N ARG A 540 24.10 -34.11 8.13
CA ARG A 540 25.29 -34.95 8.27
C ARG A 540 25.25 -35.85 9.51
N ALA A 541 24.58 -35.39 10.58
CA ALA A 541 24.43 -36.12 11.83
C ALA A 541 23.46 -37.32 11.72
N VAL A 542 22.61 -37.37 10.69
CA VAL A 542 21.70 -38.50 10.46
C VAL A 542 22.50 -39.68 9.90
N PRO A 543 22.37 -40.90 10.46
CA PRO A 543 23.10 -42.07 9.98
C PRO A 543 22.64 -42.50 8.58
N GLY A 544 23.52 -43.19 7.84
CA GLY A 544 23.16 -43.82 6.56
C GLY A 544 22.71 -45.27 6.77
N PRO A 545 21.95 -45.85 5.82
CA PRO A 545 21.44 -45.23 4.59
C PRO A 545 20.25 -44.28 4.84
N ARG A 546 20.13 -43.23 4.01
CA ARG A 546 19.16 -42.11 4.13
C ARG A 546 18.14 -42.15 3.00
N VAL A 547 16.90 -42.45 3.34
CA VAL A 547 15.75 -42.30 2.44
C VAL A 547 15.12 -40.94 2.68
N GLY A 548 15.16 -40.07 1.67
CA GLY A 548 14.94 -38.64 1.84
C GLY A 548 13.72 -38.09 1.10
N PHE A 549 13.02 -37.15 1.76
CA PHE A 549 12.01 -36.29 1.14
C PHE A 549 12.30 -34.84 1.50
N PHE A 550 12.26 -33.93 0.52
CA PHE A 550 12.15 -32.51 0.80
C PHE A 550 10.89 -31.89 0.18
N GLY A 551 10.26 -30.96 0.90
CA GLY A 551 9.03 -30.29 0.47
C GLY A 551 8.04 -30.05 1.59
N ALA A 552 6.93 -29.40 1.28
CA ALA A 552 5.83 -29.28 2.24
C ALA A 552 5.27 -30.67 2.56
N LEU A 553 5.16 -30.96 3.86
CA LEU A 553 4.59 -32.18 4.43
C LEU A 553 3.12 -31.90 4.77
N ASP A 554 2.31 -31.85 3.72
CA ASP A 554 0.86 -31.62 3.79
C ASP A 554 0.10 -32.94 3.64
N ASP A 555 -0.86 -33.21 4.52
CA ASP A 555 -1.66 -34.44 4.55
C ASP A 555 -2.49 -34.68 3.27
N PHE A 556 -2.79 -33.61 2.54
CA PHE A 556 -3.46 -33.64 1.25
C PHE A 556 -2.54 -33.98 0.06
N VAL A 557 -1.21 -33.94 0.26
CA VAL A 557 -0.20 -34.23 -0.79
C VAL A 557 0.60 -35.48 -0.46
N VAL A 558 1.07 -35.57 0.79
CA VAL A 558 1.97 -36.61 1.27
C VAL A 558 1.18 -37.69 1.99
N ASP A 559 1.46 -38.94 1.67
CA ASP A 559 0.93 -40.11 2.36
C ASP A 559 1.75 -40.40 3.62
N PHE A 560 1.25 -39.91 4.76
CA PHE A 560 1.89 -40.11 6.06
C PHE A 560 1.81 -41.56 6.56
N ASP A 561 0.82 -42.32 6.12
CA ASP A 561 0.68 -43.74 6.51
C ASP A 561 1.74 -44.56 5.77
N LEU A 562 2.02 -44.22 4.51
CA LEU A 562 3.14 -44.78 3.76
C LEU A 562 4.49 -44.42 4.39
N LEU A 563 4.70 -43.16 4.80
CA LEU A 563 5.93 -42.77 5.52
C LEU A 563 6.11 -43.58 6.82
N GLU A 564 5.02 -43.77 7.57
CA GLU A 564 5.03 -44.57 8.80
C GLU A 564 5.36 -46.04 8.52
N ARG A 565 4.82 -46.59 7.44
CA ARG A 565 5.13 -47.96 7.01
C ARG A 565 6.58 -48.13 6.59
N VAL A 566 7.14 -47.17 5.85
CA VAL A 566 8.57 -47.13 5.50
C VAL A 566 9.44 -47.13 6.76
N ALA A 567 9.09 -46.30 7.76
CA ALA A 567 9.82 -46.24 9.02
C ALA A 567 9.74 -47.56 9.81
N ALA A 568 8.57 -48.18 9.85
CA ALA A 568 8.34 -49.42 10.58
C ALA A 568 8.99 -50.65 9.94
N GLU A 569 8.94 -50.77 8.61
CA GLU A 569 9.44 -51.94 7.88
C GLU A 569 10.92 -51.86 7.49
N LEU A 570 11.54 -50.68 7.63
CA LEU A 570 12.97 -50.42 7.38
C LEU A 570 13.65 -49.77 8.60
N PRO A 571 13.73 -50.45 9.75
CA PRO A 571 14.27 -49.87 10.99
C PRO A 571 15.76 -49.50 10.89
N ASP A 572 16.51 -50.13 9.99
CA ASP A 572 17.94 -49.88 9.77
C ASP A 572 18.22 -48.71 8.81
N VAL A 573 17.17 -48.08 8.26
CA VAL A 573 17.25 -46.97 7.31
C VAL A 573 16.76 -45.69 7.98
N SER A 574 17.48 -44.59 7.78
CA SER A 574 17.05 -43.26 8.25
C SER A 574 16.05 -42.64 7.28
N LEU A 575 14.82 -42.42 7.73
CA LEU A 575 13.82 -41.64 6.99
C LEU A 575 14.01 -40.15 7.27
N LEU A 576 14.61 -39.44 6.32
CA LEU A 576 14.99 -38.03 6.44
C LEU A 576 13.94 -37.11 5.79
N LEU A 577 13.20 -36.36 6.62
CA LEU A 577 12.11 -35.48 6.20
C LEU A 577 12.49 -34.01 6.37
N ILE A 578 12.45 -33.24 5.27
CA ILE A 578 12.88 -31.83 5.25
C ILE A 578 11.75 -30.94 4.71
N GLY A 579 11.18 -30.11 5.58
CA GLY A 579 10.16 -29.14 5.23
C GLY A 579 9.20 -28.82 6.37
N ASP A 580 8.35 -27.81 6.14
CA ASP A 580 7.26 -27.49 7.05
C ASP A 580 6.17 -28.57 6.98
N ALA A 581 5.65 -28.96 8.14
CA ALA A 581 4.53 -29.90 8.25
C ALA A 581 3.27 -29.16 8.71
N THR A 582 2.14 -29.46 8.09
CA THR A 582 0.82 -28.96 8.54
C THR A 582 0.11 -29.94 9.48
N HIS A 583 0.61 -31.18 9.56
CA HIS A 583 0.13 -32.22 10.45
C HIS A 583 1.11 -32.44 11.63
N PRO A 584 0.62 -32.76 12.86
CA PRO A 584 1.46 -33.16 13.99
C PRO A 584 2.46 -34.28 13.64
N MET A 585 3.75 -34.02 13.86
CA MET A 585 4.85 -34.94 13.54
C MET A 585 5.15 -35.93 14.69
N GLU A 586 4.50 -35.74 15.84
CA GLU A 586 4.61 -36.59 17.03
C GLU A 586 4.21 -38.04 16.75
N ARG A 587 3.40 -38.31 15.71
CA ARG A 587 3.09 -39.67 15.25
C ARG A 587 4.34 -40.50 14.93
N PHE A 588 5.42 -39.84 14.51
CA PHE A 588 6.68 -40.49 14.20
C PHE A 588 7.62 -40.65 15.41
N ALA A 589 7.28 -40.09 16.58
CA ALA A 589 8.15 -40.10 17.76
C ALA A 589 8.48 -41.52 18.28
N LYS A 590 7.66 -42.52 17.94
CA LYS A 590 7.89 -43.93 18.26
C LYS A 590 8.92 -44.62 17.36
N TYR A 591 9.34 -43.97 16.27
CA TYR A 591 10.31 -44.51 15.30
C TYR A 591 11.65 -43.78 15.44
N PRO A 592 12.69 -44.41 16.04
CA PRO A 592 13.97 -43.76 16.27
C PRO A 592 14.73 -43.44 14.97
N ASN A 593 14.34 -44.06 13.86
CA ASN A 593 14.93 -43.88 12.54
C ASN A 593 14.24 -42.79 11.69
N VAL A 594 13.27 -42.04 12.24
CA VAL A 594 12.64 -40.91 11.56
C VAL A 594 13.28 -39.59 12.01
N HIS A 595 13.81 -38.84 11.05
CA HIS A 595 14.51 -37.58 11.28
C HIS A 595 13.80 -36.44 10.55
N TRP A 596 12.96 -35.69 11.26
CA TRP A 596 12.34 -34.47 10.74
C TRP A 596 13.17 -33.23 11.10
N LEU A 597 13.72 -32.57 10.08
CA LEU A 597 14.61 -31.40 10.26
C LEU A 597 13.91 -30.04 10.05
N GLY A 598 12.59 -30.05 9.85
CA GLY A 598 11.79 -28.83 9.63
C GLY A 598 12.15 -28.08 8.34
N PHE A 599 11.73 -26.82 8.26
CA PHE A 599 11.98 -25.95 7.13
C PHE A 599 13.47 -25.68 6.88
N LYS A 600 13.88 -25.75 5.61
CA LYS A 600 15.20 -25.32 5.13
C LYS A 600 15.07 -24.28 4.01
N PRO A 601 15.91 -23.23 3.99
CA PRO A 601 15.96 -22.29 2.88
C PRO A 601 16.28 -22.98 1.56
N TYR A 602 15.68 -22.51 0.47
CA TYR A 602 15.85 -23.08 -0.88
C TYR A 602 17.31 -23.21 -1.30
N GLU A 603 18.16 -22.27 -0.89
CA GLU A 603 19.58 -22.23 -1.19
C GLU A 603 20.35 -23.44 -0.65
N VAL A 604 19.85 -24.07 0.42
CA VAL A 604 20.49 -25.20 1.11
C VAL A 604 19.96 -26.55 0.63
N ILE A 605 18.77 -26.58 0.00
CA ILE A 605 18.08 -27.81 -0.40
C ILE A 605 18.93 -28.75 -1.26
N PRO A 606 19.72 -28.30 -2.27
CA PRO A 606 20.58 -29.20 -3.02
C PRO A 606 21.63 -29.92 -2.16
N ALA A 607 22.18 -29.24 -1.16
CA ALA A 607 23.13 -29.84 -0.23
C ALA A 607 22.46 -30.86 0.71
N CYS A 608 21.21 -30.61 1.10
CA CYS A 608 20.40 -31.60 1.82
C CYS A 608 20.11 -32.84 0.96
N GLY A 609 19.60 -32.63 -0.26
CA GLY A 609 19.25 -33.72 -1.17
C GLY A 609 20.46 -34.55 -1.60
N SER A 610 21.66 -33.94 -1.66
CA SER A 610 22.92 -34.66 -1.94
C SER A 610 23.30 -35.69 -0.87
N ALA A 611 22.66 -35.65 0.30
CA ALA A 611 22.86 -36.64 1.35
C ALA A 611 21.89 -37.83 1.23
N PHE A 612 20.90 -37.79 0.32
CA PHE A 612 19.96 -38.88 0.16
C PHE A 612 20.63 -40.04 -0.60
N ASP A 613 20.46 -41.25 -0.09
CA ASP A 613 20.83 -42.47 -0.81
C ASP A 613 19.68 -42.88 -1.75
N VAL A 614 18.43 -42.64 -1.34
CA VAL A 614 17.24 -42.76 -2.18
C VAL A 614 16.32 -41.58 -1.91
N ALA A 615 15.86 -40.90 -2.96
CA ALA A 615 14.82 -39.88 -2.87
C ALA A 615 13.44 -40.51 -3.02
N ILE A 616 12.48 -40.13 -2.17
CA ILE A 616 11.13 -40.65 -2.21
C ILE A 616 10.10 -39.59 -2.56
N MET A 617 9.02 -40.06 -3.18
CA MET A 617 7.81 -39.31 -3.50
C MET A 617 6.59 -40.12 -3.04
N PRO A 618 6.22 -40.05 -1.76
CA PRO A 618 5.06 -40.75 -1.19
C PRO A 618 3.79 -39.89 -1.30
N TRP A 619 3.17 -39.85 -2.49
CA TRP A 619 2.03 -38.97 -2.77
C TRP A 619 0.71 -39.69 -2.57
N GLN A 620 -0.30 -38.96 -2.09
CA GLN A 620 -1.69 -39.44 -1.99
C GLN A 620 -2.30 -39.69 -3.37
N ASP A 621 -3.20 -40.67 -3.51
CA ASP A 621 -4.06 -40.80 -4.70
C ASP A 621 -5.34 -40.00 -4.51
N ASN A 622 -5.35 -38.77 -5.03
CA ASN A 622 -6.52 -37.90 -5.03
C ASN A 622 -6.57 -37.03 -6.30
N ASP A 623 -7.71 -36.38 -6.51
CA ASP A 623 -7.94 -35.57 -7.71
C ASP A 623 -6.92 -34.44 -7.89
N TRP A 624 -6.38 -33.88 -6.80
CA TRP A 624 -5.35 -32.86 -6.90
C TRP A 624 -4.03 -33.41 -7.44
N ILE A 625 -3.59 -34.56 -6.94
CA ILE A 625 -2.35 -35.20 -7.38
C ILE A 625 -2.47 -35.69 -8.83
N ARG A 626 -3.66 -36.11 -9.27
CA ARG A 626 -3.94 -36.52 -10.67
C ARG A 626 -3.68 -35.41 -11.68
N HIS A 627 -3.81 -34.14 -11.30
CA HIS A 627 -3.51 -32.99 -12.17
C HIS A 627 -2.14 -32.36 -11.88
N SER A 628 -1.33 -32.97 -11.02
CA SER A 628 -0.04 -32.42 -10.59
C SER A 628 1.11 -32.81 -11.53
N ASN A 629 2.11 -31.94 -11.59
CA ASN A 629 3.38 -32.21 -12.25
C ASN A 629 4.53 -31.82 -11.29
N PRO A 630 5.24 -32.80 -10.71
CA PRO A 630 6.17 -32.51 -9.61
C PRO A 630 7.51 -31.95 -10.11
N ILE A 631 7.80 -30.71 -9.74
CA ILE A 631 9.15 -30.11 -9.89
C ILE A 631 10.22 -30.97 -9.18
N LYS A 632 9.88 -31.51 -8.00
CA LYS A 632 10.79 -32.29 -7.14
C LYS A 632 11.39 -33.50 -7.83
N LEU A 633 10.62 -34.17 -8.69
CA LEU A 633 11.13 -35.29 -9.47
C LEU A 633 12.35 -34.84 -10.29
N LYS A 634 12.22 -33.73 -11.01
CA LYS A 634 13.30 -33.17 -11.83
C LYS A 634 14.46 -32.66 -10.97
N GLU A 635 14.18 -32.15 -9.78
CA GLU A 635 15.21 -31.76 -8.79
C GLU A 635 16.04 -32.98 -8.32
N TYR A 636 15.40 -34.11 -8.02
CA TYR A 636 16.08 -35.36 -7.66
C TYR A 636 16.90 -35.93 -8.82
N LEU A 637 16.33 -35.94 -10.03
CA LEU A 637 17.04 -36.37 -11.23
C LEU A 637 18.22 -35.45 -11.57
N ALA A 638 18.11 -34.13 -11.36
CA ALA A 638 19.20 -33.19 -11.53
C ALA A 638 20.36 -33.45 -10.55
N LEU A 639 20.05 -33.91 -9.34
CA LEU A 639 21.02 -34.36 -8.34
C LEU A 639 21.59 -35.77 -8.64
N GLY A 640 21.01 -36.50 -9.59
CA GLY A 640 21.43 -37.85 -9.97
C GLY A 640 21.00 -38.93 -8.97
N LEU A 641 19.91 -38.71 -8.23
CA LEU A 641 19.47 -39.61 -7.16
C LEU A 641 18.60 -40.77 -7.70
N PRO A 642 18.68 -41.97 -7.10
CA PRO A 642 17.62 -42.97 -7.24
C PRO A 642 16.31 -42.42 -6.71
N VAL A 643 15.22 -42.56 -7.47
CA VAL A 643 13.90 -42.05 -7.10
C VAL A 643 12.88 -43.17 -7.02
N VAL A 644 12.14 -43.23 -5.91
CA VAL A 644 10.96 -44.09 -5.73
C VAL A 644 9.73 -43.21 -5.55
N SER A 645 8.68 -43.46 -6.32
CA SER A 645 7.44 -42.66 -6.28
C SER A 645 6.20 -43.54 -6.24
N THR A 646 5.13 -43.07 -5.59
CA THR A 646 3.79 -43.56 -5.89
C THR A 646 3.38 -43.13 -7.31
N GLU A 647 2.38 -43.79 -7.88
CA GLU A 647 1.86 -43.48 -9.22
C GLU A 647 1.25 -42.05 -9.28
N PHE A 648 1.55 -41.32 -10.35
CA PHE A 648 0.90 -40.05 -10.69
C PHE A 648 0.89 -39.84 -12.21
N ALA A 649 0.00 -38.99 -12.72
CA ALA A 649 -0.34 -38.91 -14.14
C ALA A 649 0.87 -38.62 -15.07
N GLU A 650 1.77 -37.72 -14.68
CA GLU A 650 2.92 -37.32 -15.51
C GLU A 650 4.16 -38.22 -15.33
N LEU A 651 4.05 -39.33 -14.59
CA LEU A 651 5.18 -40.23 -14.30
C LEU A 651 5.60 -41.07 -15.52
N ASP A 652 4.70 -41.29 -16.48
CA ASP A 652 4.92 -42.16 -17.65
C ASP A 652 6.18 -41.78 -18.44
N ALA A 653 6.46 -40.48 -18.57
CA ALA A 653 7.64 -39.97 -19.27
C ALA A 653 8.98 -40.24 -18.55
N TYR A 654 8.93 -40.81 -17.33
CA TYR A 654 10.08 -41.03 -16.45
C TYR A 654 10.19 -42.49 -15.96
N ARG A 655 9.40 -43.43 -16.48
CA ARG A 655 9.43 -44.85 -16.03
C ARG A 655 10.76 -45.56 -16.30
N ASP A 656 11.53 -45.06 -17.26
CA ASP A 656 12.88 -45.55 -17.57
C ASP A 656 13.93 -45.13 -16.53
N ARG A 657 13.58 -44.21 -15.62
CA ARG A 657 14.52 -43.60 -14.66
C ARG A 657 14.00 -43.49 -13.22
N VAL A 658 12.73 -43.77 -12.98
CA VAL A 658 12.07 -43.74 -11.66
C VAL A 658 11.43 -45.09 -11.37
N ARG A 659 11.54 -45.56 -10.13
CA ARG A 659 10.80 -46.75 -9.67
C ARG A 659 9.42 -46.33 -9.19
N ALA A 660 8.39 -46.71 -9.94
CA ALA A 660 7.01 -46.46 -9.58
C ALA A 660 6.44 -47.62 -8.75
N ALA A 661 5.64 -47.30 -7.74
CA ALA A 661 4.98 -48.28 -6.89
C ALA A 661 3.47 -48.07 -6.88
N ALA A 662 2.73 -49.14 -7.12
CA ALA A 662 1.27 -49.13 -7.21
C ALA A 662 0.58 -49.13 -5.84
N ASP A 663 1.26 -49.62 -4.80
CA ASP A 663 0.74 -49.69 -3.43
C ASP A 663 1.87 -49.53 -2.40
N HIS A 664 1.48 -49.48 -1.13
CA HIS A 664 2.41 -49.30 -0.01
C HIS A 664 3.45 -50.41 0.12
N ALA A 665 3.11 -51.67 -0.15
CA ALA A 665 4.04 -52.79 -0.03
C ALA A 665 5.07 -52.77 -1.16
N ALA A 666 4.60 -52.52 -2.39
CA ALA A 666 5.45 -52.31 -3.57
C ALA A 666 6.38 -51.11 -3.36
N PHE A 667 5.93 -50.05 -2.68
CA PHE A 667 6.76 -48.88 -2.41
C PHE A 667 7.92 -49.21 -1.46
N VAL A 668 7.67 -49.91 -0.36
CA VAL A 668 8.73 -50.34 0.57
C VAL A 668 9.72 -51.28 -0.15
N ALA A 669 9.23 -52.20 -0.97
CA ALA A 669 10.07 -53.09 -1.78
C ALA A 669 10.95 -52.30 -2.77
N ALA A 670 10.38 -51.31 -3.47
CA ALA A 670 11.11 -50.45 -4.39
C ALA A 670 12.17 -49.59 -3.69
N VAL A 671 11.92 -49.14 -2.45
CA VAL A 671 12.94 -48.46 -1.63
C VAL A 671 14.10 -49.39 -1.30
N ARG A 672 13.84 -50.65 -0.91
CA ARG A 672 14.91 -51.65 -0.68
C ARG A 672 15.71 -51.89 -1.95
N GLU A 673 15.04 -52.09 -3.08
CA GLU A 673 15.69 -52.31 -4.37
C GLU A 673 16.54 -51.11 -4.78
N ALA A 674 16.06 -49.88 -4.59
CA ALA A 674 16.82 -48.67 -4.89
C ALA A 674 18.04 -48.47 -3.97
N LEU A 675 17.97 -48.91 -2.71
CA LEU A 675 19.12 -48.91 -1.79
C LEU A 675 20.19 -49.92 -2.18
N GLU A 676 19.78 -51.10 -2.69
CA GLU A 676 20.69 -52.17 -3.07
C GLU A 676 21.30 -51.96 -4.46
N HIS A 677 20.48 -51.58 -5.43
CA HIS A 677 20.86 -51.53 -6.85
C HIS A 677 21.03 -50.11 -7.39
N GLY A 678 20.73 -49.08 -6.59
CA GLY A 678 20.78 -47.69 -7.01
C GLY A 678 19.68 -47.34 -8.03
N ALA A 679 19.95 -46.29 -8.81
CA ALA A 679 19.03 -45.80 -9.83
C ALA A 679 19.04 -46.70 -11.07
N PRO A 680 17.93 -46.78 -11.84
CA PRO A 680 17.90 -47.57 -13.07
C PRO A 680 18.83 -47.02 -14.18
N GLN A 681 19.29 -45.78 -14.08
CA GLN A 681 20.30 -45.19 -14.98
C GLN A 681 21.43 -44.51 -14.18
N PRO A 682 22.63 -44.37 -14.76
CA PRO A 682 23.74 -43.62 -14.15
C PRO A 682 23.38 -42.16 -13.82
N ALA A 683 23.95 -41.63 -12.74
CA ALA A 683 23.63 -40.30 -12.22
C ALA A 683 23.83 -39.15 -13.23
N ASP A 684 24.84 -39.25 -14.10
CA ASP A 684 25.10 -38.29 -15.18
C ASP A 684 24.02 -38.34 -16.28
N GLN A 685 23.51 -39.53 -16.61
CA GLN A 685 22.39 -39.70 -17.54
C GLN A 685 21.07 -39.16 -16.96
N LEU A 686 20.79 -39.43 -15.68
CA LEU A 686 19.64 -38.86 -14.97
C LEU A 686 19.65 -37.33 -15.04
N ARG A 687 20.81 -36.72 -14.72
CA ARG A 687 20.99 -35.27 -14.79
C ARG A 687 20.85 -34.75 -16.22
N ALA A 688 21.47 -35.41 -17.21
CA ALA A 688 21.39 -35.02 -18.61
C ALA A 688 19.94 -35.02 -19.12
N SER A 689 19.12 -35.96 -18.64
CA SER A 689 17.72 -36.13 -19.04
C SER A 689 16.85 -34.91 -18.70
N VAL A 690 17.22 -34.11 -17.70
CA VAL A 690 16.46 -32.93 -17.25
C VAL A 690 17.04 -31.59 -17.73
N LEU A 691 18.22 -31.58 -18.38
CA LEU A 691 18.82 -30.35 -18.94
C LEU A 691 17.90 -29.61 -19.93
N PRO A 692 17.19 -30.29 -20.85
CA PRO A 692 16.25 -29.64 -21.77
C PRO A 692 15.07 -28.97 -21.05
N TYR A 693 14.82 -29.32 -19.79
CA TYR A 693 13.76 -28.82 -18.92
C TYR A 693 14.25 -27.75 -17.95
N SER A 694 15.38 -27.08 -18.22
CA SER A 694 15.78 -25.92 -17.40
C SER A 694 14.70 -24.82 -17.42
N TRP A 695 14.58 -24.06 -16.33
CA TRP A 695 13.65 -22.91 -16.29
C TRP A 695 13.91 -21.90 -17.43
N LEU A 696 15.17 -21.74 -17.85
CA LEU A 696 15.53 -20.93 -18.99
C LEU A 696 14.95 -21.47 -20.31
N SER A 697 15.02 -22.79 -20.53
CA SER A 697 14.43 -23.46 -21.68
C SER A 697 12.90 -23.33 -21.68
N ARG A 698 12.25 -23.62 -20.54
CA ARG A 698 10.78 -23.49 -20.40
C ARG A 698 10.30 -22.06 -20.62
N ALA A 699 11.03 -21.06 -20.11
CA ALA A 699 10.74 -19.64 -20.37
C ALA A 699 10.96 -19.27 -21.85
N GLY A 700 11.90 -19.90 -22.54
CA GLY A 700 12.10 -19.76 -23.99
C GLY A 700 10.88 -20.20 -24.79
N VAL A 701 10.37 -21.41 -24.52
CA VAL A 701 9.15 -21.94 -25.13
C VAL A 701 7.95 -21.03 -24.84
N LEU A 702 7.76 -20.64 -23.58
CA LEU A 702 6.68 -19.74 -23.18
C LEU A 702 6.76 -18.37 -23.88
N ARG A 703 7.97 -17.84 -24.07
CA ARG A 703 8.20 -16.58 -24.77
C ARG A 703 7.84 -16.70 -26.24
N GLU A 704 8.31 -17.76 -26.90
CA GLU A 704 8.01 -18.01 -28.32
C GLU A 704 6.52 -18.19 -28.55
N LEU A 705 5.83 -18.87 -27.63
CA LEU A 705 4.39 -19.02 -27.68
C LEU A 705 3.65 -17.69 -27.54
N ALA A 706 4.06 -16.84 -26.59
CA ALA A 706 3.31 -15.62 -26.25
C ALA A 706 3.69 -14.40 -27.11
N GLU A 707 4.91 -14.36 -27.63
CA GLU A 707 5.44 -13.29 -28.48
C GLU A 707 5.41 -13.67 -29.98
N GLY A 708 5.42 -14.96 -30.30
CA GLY A 708 5.38 -15.50 -31.65
C GLY A 708 3.95 -15.71 -32.13
N ALA A 709 3.60 -15.04 -33.24
CA ALA A 709 2.34 -15.12 -33.98
C ALA A 709 1.09 -14.48 -33.32
N ARG A 710 0.82 -13.23 -33.73
CA ARG A 710 -0.47 -12.89 -34.37
C ARG A 710 -0.38 -11.60 -35.19
N THR A 711 -0.49 -11.76 -36.50
CA THR A 711 -1.05 -10.80 -37.43
C THR A 711 -2.46 -10.41 -36.95
N THR A 712 -2.76 -9.13 -37.04
CA THR A 712 -4.04 -8.44 -36.72
C THR A 712 -4.43 -8.27 -35.23
N PRO A 713 -4.51 -7.02 -34.72
CA PRO A 713 -5.05 -6.75 -33.40
C PRO A 713 -6.57 -6.99 -33.37
N HIS A 714 -7.01 -7.86 -32.47
CA HIS A 714 -8.44 -8.08 -32.20
C HIS A 714 -8.97 -6.93 -31.34
N HIS A 715 -9.88 -6.11 -31.90
CA HIS A 715 -10.68 -5.19 -31.12
C HIS A 715 -11.78 -5.98 -30.39
N PRO A 716 -11.89 -5.93 -29.05
CA PRO A 716 -13.03 -6.52 -28.36
C PRO A 716 -14.29 -5.76 -28.77
N THR A 717 -15.21 -6.46 -29.41
CA THR A 717 -16.57 -6.01 -29.68
C THR A 717 -17.30 -5.80 -28.34
N ALA A 718 -17.98 -4.66 -28.22
CA ALA A 718 -18.86 -4.38 -27.10
C ALA A 718 -20.15 -5.20 -27.28
N GLY A 719 -20.40 -6.12 -26.34
CA GLY A 719 -21.65 -6.80 -26.09
C GLY A 719 -21.97 -6.74 -24.61
#